data_AF-A0A6I5WEV3-F1
#
_entry.id   AF-A0A6I5WEV3-F1
#
_cell.length_a   1.000
_cell.length_b   1.000
_cell.length_c   1.000
_cell.angle_alpha   90.00
_cell.angle_beta   90.00
_cell.angle_gamma   90.00
#
_symmetry.space_group_name_H-M   'P 1'
#
loop_
_entity.id
_entity.type
_entity.pdbx_description
1 polymer ?
#
loop_
_entity_poly.entity_id
_entity_poly.type
_entity_poly.pdbx_seq_one_letter_code
_entity_poly.pdbx_strand_id
1 'polypeptide(L)'
;MNAPEPRELTPRPDPPPGLPRLRRRLADRYDFRDGLLAGIAGVTGAGGAGPLGARLDVAGDPAVVTAAELWSRVADSVAAYTELATGERYLGTAQDWTDLRRTIDLLGHRPTQRTAAHGWIRCTTDSGAGPLVPAGTRVQAPGTPTRAAQTFEVVTDTQLRADWADLTVTAVPTPQPPPGRALRLLTDPGFGAGDRVALVAEKPSGYVPMPSTWWGWLGWMSIVYTLFASNLTLRAVVTVTKRSDDLGAFLVTTDRELAGLLAPVSGTTYAAYRVRAKLSLAHRLSKLSYVNSSGAAATAAVSYPGEAAAVGSGHLLVTDASAASPGMNILVSNAYGAFVTTVESVSGVDWSVAPGTKHHVGRIELTDPLPPGQRNDDIEILLVDHRVVAQHHELPPLAPGGTRLRVHPRPAEVPTRIAVQTSAGWELADCSRDAGDTTDDVGGMLLVLGSGLTGTAAKAPATANLVPVRHGETRRGPLTVADGGTVVPGPVTADVDQSGRVTDSLTVRVGGVAFDEVDSLYGRDPTAPVFTTRLAADGRLVVRFGADAVRGEVTATWRVGGGLVGELDATRIDTLLGSVRGVRKIAGVGRTTGAADQEDSLQMRRAAAARVRALDRAVSLDDLADLALGVPGTSHSVAWRGAGPVGCPCGGSGLHVASLRFGDPGVRAPLPAELTSLAGYLDARRDTSVGLCVCAGVPSALTATLTVTADPRRDPVTVREAVGAALLDPAGPLAPRPRDLGVPVDASDVLAVAQAVTGVVGVVALSVTPGVRAPSAAEAAIGRTPAERYELLSVTAVHLQ
;
A
#
# COMPACT_ATOMS: atom_id res chain seq x y z
N MET A 1 1.65 -68.48 49.16
CA MET A 1 2.56 -67.38 48.77
C MET A 1 2.25 -67.07 47.32
N ASN A 2 1.70 -65.88 47.05
CA ASN A 2 1.33 -65.50 45.70
C ASN A 2 2.61 -65.09 44.98
N ALA A 3 3.06 -65.90 44.02
CA ALA A 3 3.99 -65.41 43.03
C ALA A 3 3.33 -64.19 42.35
N PRO A 4 3.97 -63.01 42.30
CA PRO A 4 3.44 -61.94 41.48
C PRO A 4 3.36 -62.48 40.05
N GLU A 5 2.15 -62.47 39.46
CA GLU A 5 1.99 -62.87 38.07
C GLU A 5 2.86 -61.93 37.21
N PRO A 6 3.81 -62.46 36.43
CA PRO A 6 4.60 -61.63 35.53
C PRO A 6 3.63 -60.99 34.55
N ARG A 7 3.45 -59.68 34.66
CA ARG A 7 2.78 -58.93 33.62
C ARG A 7 3.66 -58.99 32.38
N GLU A 8 3.15 -59.54 31.30
CA GLU A 8 3.90 -59.61 30.04
C GLU A 8 4.30 -58.17 29.65
N LEU A 9 5.60 -57.90 29.62
CA LEU A 9 6.16 -56.61 29.19
C LEU A 9 5.97 -56.51 27.67
N THR A 10 4.72 -56.36 27.26
CA THR A 10 4.33 -56.16 25.87
C THR A 10 4.85 -54.79 25.45
N PRO A 11 5.63 -54.71 24.35
CA PRO A 11 5.93 -53.42 23.75
C PRO A 11 4.60 -52.69 23.57
N ARG A 12 4.50 -51.48 24.13
CA ARG A 12 3.31 -50.65 23.90
C ARG A 12 3.12 -50.52 22.39
N PRO A 13 1.87 -50.58 21.89
CA PRO A 13 1.61 -50.44 20.46
C PRO A 13 2.28 -49.17 19.94
N ASP A 14 2.71 -49.21 18.68
CA ASP A 14 3.36 -48.07 18.07
C ASP A 14 2.50 -46.82 18.29
N PRO A 15 3.11 -45.71 18.74
CA PRO A 15 2.37 -44.48 19.00
C PRO A 15 1.63 -44.06 17.73
N PRO A 16 0.36 -43.65 17.82
CA PRO A 16 -0.36 -43.15 16.66
C PRO A 16 0.38 -41.94 16.05
N PRO A 17 0.26 -41.73 14.73
CA PRO A 17 0.89 -40.59 14.08
C PRO A 17 0.37 -39.25 14.65
N GLY A 18 1.22 -38.22 14.60
CA GLY A 18 0.83 -36.85 14.98
C GLY A 18 0.96 -36.54 16.49
N LEU A 19 1.48 -37.46 17.30
CA LEU A 19 1.71 -37.16 18.72
C LEU A 19 2.88 -36.17 18.91
N PRO A 20 2.75 -35.16 19.80
CA PRO A 20 3.83 -34.22 20.09
C PRO A 20 4.98 -34.86 20.90
N ARG A 21 4.73 -36.04 21.48
CA ARG A 21 5.72 -36.83 22.23
C ARG A 21 5.50 -38.31 22.00
N LEU A 22 6.59 -39.03 21.72
CA LEU A 22 6.56 -40.47 21.53
C LEU A 22 6.65 -41.18 22.88
N ARG A 23 5.60 -41.90 23.27
CA ARG A 23 5.63 -42.75 24.47
C ARG A 23 6.18 -44.13 24.11
N ARG A 24 7.50 -44.28 24.15
CA ARG A 24 8.20 -45.56 23.83
C ARG A 24 8.74 -46.33 25.06
N ARG A 25 8.37 -45.94 26.29
CA ARG A 25 8.73 -46.75 27.47
C ARG A 25 8.05 -48.10 27.41
N LEU A 26 8.85 -49.14 27.61
CA LEU A 26 8.39 -50.53 27.72
C LEU A 26 7.55 -50.71 28.99
N ALA A 27 8.03 -50.23 30.12
CA ALA A 27 7.43 -50.38 31.44
C ALA A 27 7.87 -49.25 32.39
N ASP A 28 7.24 -49.12 33.55
CA ASP A 28 7.74 -48.27 34.64
C ASP A 28 8.60 -49.06 35.65
N ARG A 29 9.14 -48.38 36.66
CA ARG A 29 9.99 -49.01 37.70
C ARG A 29 9.29 -50.18 38.40
N TYR A 30 8.00 -50.07 38.69
CA TYR A 30 7.27 -51.12 39.41
C TYR A 30 7.08 -52.34 38.51
N ASP A 31 6.71 -52.11 37.25
CA ASP A 31 6.60 -53.17 36.26
C ASP A 31 7.93 -53.93 36.08
N PHE A 32 9.06 -53.21 35.99
CA PHE A 32 10.39 -53.85 35.87
C PHE A 32 10.77 -54.65 37.11
N ARG A 33 10.50 -54.12 38.32
CA ARG A 33 10.79 -54.84 39.57
C ARG A 33 9.97 -56.11 39.66
N ASP A 34 8.66 -56.02 39.41
CA ASP A 34 7.75 -57.15 39.54
C ASP A 34 8.07 -58.22 38.48
N GLY A 35 8.44 -57.79 37.26
CA GLY A 35 8.97 -58.68 36.21
C GLY A 35 10.29 -59.35 36.58
N LEU A 36 11.23 -58.63 37.21
CA LEU A 36 12.49 -59.20 37.70
C LEU A 36 12.26 -60.24 38.80
N LEU A 37 11.40 -59.94 39.78
CA LEU A 37 11.06 -60.86 40.86
C LEU A 37 10.36 -62.12 40.34
N ALA A 38 9.42 -61.96 39.41
CA ALA A 38 8.76 -63.09 38.75
C ALA A 38 9.75 -63.91 37.90
N GLY A 39 10.68 -63.25 37.19
CA GLY A 39 11.74 -63.90 36.44
C GLY A 39 12.67 -64.72 37.33
N ILE A 40 13.13 -64.16 38.45
CA ILE A 40 13.96 -64.86 39.46
C ILE A 40 13.20 -66.06 40.03
N ALA A 41 11.92 -65.90 40.36
CA ALA A 41 11.07 -66.98 40.83
C ALA A 41 10.92 -68.12 39.80
N GLY A 42 10.98 -67.81 38.51
CA GLY A 42 10.90 -68.76 37.40
C GLY A 42 12.18 -69.53 37.10
N VAL A 43 13.35 -69.10 37.60
CA VAL A 43 14.64 -69.74 37.29
C VAL A 43 14.67 -71.18 37.84
N THR A 44 15.01 -72.14 37.00
CA THR A 44 15.26 -73.54 37.36
C THR A 44 16.77 -73.79 37.42
N GLY A 45 17.22 -74.41 38.51
CA GLY A 45 18.64 -74.74 38.68
C GLY A 45 19.07 -75.93 37.81
N ALA A 46 20.37 -76.02 37.50
CA ALA A 46 20.93 -77.22 36.87
C ALA A 46 20.78 -78.41 37.84
N GLY A 47 19.82 -79.31 37.55
CA GLY A 47 19.51 -80.45 38.41
C GLY A 47 18.03 -80.87 38.44
N GLY A 48 17.14 -80.19 37.71
CA GLY A 48 15.73 -80.62 37.59
C GLY A 48 14.85 -80.35 38.81
N ALA A 49 15.39 -79.71 39.85
CA ALA A 49 14.59 -79.11 40.92
C ALA A 49 13.84 -77.91 40.32
N GLY A 50 12.50 -77.94 40.35
CA GLY A 50 11.62 -76.94 39.73
C GLY A 50 11.89 -75.48 40.13
N PRO A 51 11.05 -74.53 39.66
CA PRO A 51 11.30 -73.09 39.77
C PRO A 51 11.67 -72.63 41.19
N LEU A 52 12.61 -71.68 41.32
CA LEU A 52 13.06 -71.14 42.63
C LEU A 52 11.88 -70.67 43.49
N GLY A 53 10.88 -70.01 42.91
CA GLY A 53 9.70 -69.51 43.61
C GLY A 53 8.77 -70.60 44.17
N ALA A 54 8.92 -71.86 43.74
CA ALA A 54 8.21 -72.99 44.35
C ALA A 54 8.93 -73.52 45.61
N ARG A 55 10.17 -73.08 45.84
CA ARG A 55 11.05 -73.57 46.91
C ARG A 55 11.45 -72.49 47.92
N LEU A 56 11.46 -71.23 47.50
CA LEU A 56 11.91 -70.08 48.29
C LEU A 56 10.93 -68.91 48.17
N ASP A 57 10.80 -68.13 49.25
CA ASP A 57 10.05 -66.88 49.25
C ASP A 57 10.89 -65.74 48.65
N VAL A 58 10.97 -65.73 47.32
CA VAL A 58 11.74 -64.74 46.53
C VAL A 58 11.27 -63.30 46.78
N ALA A 59 9.98 -63.10 47.05
CA ALA A 59 9.40 -61.78 47.31
C ALA A 59 9.52 -61.34 48.77
N GLY A 60 9.74 -62.29 49.69
CA GLY A 60 9.99 -62.03 51.11
C GLY A 60 11.46 -61.82 51.47
N ASP A 61 12.41 -62.18 50.60
CA ASP A 61 13.85 -61.99 50.85
C ASP A 61 14.29 -60.53 50.64
N PRO A 62 14.74 -59.81 51.70
CA PRO A 62 15.12 -58.40 51.59
C PRO A 62 16.28 -58.13 50.64
N ALA A 63 17.23 -59.05 50.49
CA ALA A 63 18.38 -58.88 49.61
C ALA A 63 17.99 -59.02 48.14
N VAL A 64 17.13 -59.99 47.83
CA VAL A 64 16.59 -60.19 46.48
C VAL A 64 15.70 -59.02 46.06
N VAL A 65 14.82 -58.56 46.94
CA VAL A 65 13.97 -57.38 46.70
C VAL A 65 14.82 -56.13 46.50
N THR A 66 15.85 -55.93 47.31
CA THR A 66 16.76 -54.78 47.16
C THR A 66 17.50 -54.81 45.83
N ALA A 67 18.01 -55.98 45.41
CA ALA A 67 18.68 -56.12 44.12
C ALA A 67 17.72 -55.86 42.95
N ALA A 68 16.48 -56.38 43.02
CA ALA A 68 15.44 -56.12 42.02
C ALA A 68 15.04 -54.64 41.98
N GLU A 69 14.95 -53.95 43.13
CA GLU A 69 14.69 -52.51 43.22
C GLU A 69 15.83 -51.65 42.64
N LEU A 70 17.09 -52.03 42.86
CA LEU A 70 18.23 -51.32 42.29
C LEU A 70 18.27 -51.48 40.77
N TRP A 71 18.09 -52.71 40.27
CA TRP A 71 18.07 -52.97 38.83
C TRP A 71 16.86 -52.36 38.13
N SER A 72 15.68 -52.35 38.76
CA SER A 72 14.49 -51.72 38.19
C SER A 72 14.65 -50.21 38.03
N ARG A 73 15.38 -49.53 38.94
CA ARG A 73 15.74 -48.11 38.78
C ARG A 73 16.67 -47.87 37.60
N VAL A 74 17.65 -48.75 37.38
CA VAL A 74 18.54 -48.69 36.21
C VAL A 74 17.72 -48.89 34.92
N ALA A 75 16.85 -49.90 34.89
CA ALA A 75 15.98 -50.19 33.75
C ALA A 75 15.03 -49.04 33.41
N ASP A 76 14.36 -48.44 34.41
CA ASP A 76 13.49 -47.27 34.23
C ASP A 76 14.29 -46.06 33.73
N SER A 77 15.50 -45.83 34.25
CA SER A 77 16.37 -44.75 33.77
C SER A 77 16.75 -44.95 32.30
N VAL A 78 17.18 -46.15 31.90
CA VAL A 78 17.52 -46.47 30.50
C VAL A 78 16.28 -46.33 29.60
N ALA A 79 15.12 -46.81 30.04
CA ALA A 79 13.87 -46.67 29.31
C ALA A 79 13.47 -45.19 29.13
N ALA A 80 13.64 -44.37 30.16
CA ALA A 80 13.38 -42.94 30.12
C ALA A 80 14.31 -42.21 29.14
N TYR A 81 15.62 -42.47 29.20
CA TYR A 81 16.58 -41.86 28.26
C TYR A 81 16.39 -42.35 26.83
N THR A 82 15.99 -43.61 26.63
CA THR A 82 15.67 -44.14 25.29
C THR A 82 14.43 -43.46 24.70
N GLU A 83 13.39 -43.22 25.52
CA GLU A 83 12.22 -42.45 25.10
C GLU A 83 12.62 -41.03 24.68
N LEU A 84 13.41 -40.34 25.51
CA LEU A 84 13.89 -38.98 25.22
C LEU A 84 14.71 -38.95 23.92
N ALA A 85 15.74 -39.78 23.81
CA ALA A 85 16.60 -39.86 22.62
C ALA A 85 15.82 -40.23 21.36
N THR A 86 14.75 -41.02 21.49
CA THR A 86 13.85 -41.33 20.37
C THR A 86 12.99 -40.11 19.99
N GLY A 87 12.49 -39.37 20.97
CA GLY A 87 11.76 -38.13 20.75
C GLY A 87 12.57 -37.10 19.97
N GLU A 88 13.88 -37.00 20.24
CA GLU A 88 14.79 -36.08 19.55
C GLU A 88 15.11 -36.45 18.09
N ARG A 89 14.79 -37.68 17.64
CA ARG A 89 15.13 -38.16 16.29
C ARG A 89 14.13 -37.76 15.19
N TYR A 90 12.95 -37.26 15.54
CA TYR A 90 11.93 -36.90 14.56
C TYR A 90 11.63 -35.41 14.59
N LEU A 91 11.46 -34.83 13.40
CA LEU A 91 11.17 -33.41 13.22
C LEU A 91 9.95 -32.94 14.04
N GLY A 92 8.92 -33.77 14.18
CA GLY A 92 7.70 -33.39 14.92
C GLY A 92 7.84 -33.48 16.45
N THR A 93 8.78 -34.26 16.97
CA THR A 93 8.83 -34.60 18.41
C THR A 93 10.07 -34.11 19.13
N ALA A 94 11.12 -33.70 18.39
CA ALA A 94 12.33 -33.13 19.00
C ALA A 94 11.96 -31.99 19.94
N GLN A 95 12.64 -31.81 21.06
CA GLN A 95 12.42 -30.68 21.98
C GLN A 95 13.72 -29.90 22.18
N ASP A 96 14.87 -30.57 22.07
CA ASP A 96 16.16 -29.91 22.10
C ASP A 96 16.43 -29.18 20.79
N TRP A 97 16.85 -27.93 20.94
CA TRP A 97 17.14 -27.03 19.83
C TRP A 97 18.30 -27.52 18.95
N THR A 98 19.29 -28.15 19.56
CA THR A 98 20.48 -28.67 18.87
C THR A 98 20.12 -29.87 18.01
N ASP A 99 19.32 -30.79 18.53
CA ASP A 99 18.93 -32.00 17.81
C ASP A 99 17.90 -31.72 16.70
N LEU A 100 16.98 -30.78 16.93
CA LEU A 100 16.11 -30.25 15.88
C LEU A 100 16.94 -29.70 14.71
N ARG A 101 17.97 -28.90 15.01
CA ARG A 101 18.84 -28.32 13.98
C ARG A 101 19.65 -29.35 13.22
N ARG A 102 20.21 -30.35 13.90
CA ARG A 102 20.92 -31.46 13.25
C ARG A 102 19.99 -32.20 12.29
N THR A 103 18.75 -32.46 12.73
CA THR A 103 17.73 -33.13 11.90
C THR A 103 17.38 -32.30 10.66
N ILE A 104 17.25 -30.98 10.82
CA ILE A 104 16.92 -30.05 9.73
C ILE A 104 18.09 -29.84 8.76
N ASP A 105 19.33 -29.82 9.25
CA ASP A 105 20.54 -29.74 8.41
C ASP A 105 20.65 -30.97 7.49
N LEU A 106 20.27 -32.17 7.98
CA LEU A 106 20.18 -33.37 7.15
C LEU A 106 19.14 -33.24 6.01
N LEU A 107 18.09 -32.44 6.21
CA LEU A 107 17.08 -32.16 5.18
C LEU A 107 17.52 -31.04 4.22
N GLY A 108 18.69 -30.43 4.44
CA GLY A 108 19.19 -29.32 3.63
C GLY A 108 18.43 -28.01 3.82
N HIS A 109 17.62 -27.88 4.88
CA HIS A 109 16.98 -26.61 5.22
C HIS A 109 17.92 -25.74 6.06
N ARG A 110 18.13 -24.51 5.61
CA ARG A 110 18.92 -23.51 6.32
C ARG A 110 17.96 -22.54 6.98
N PRO A 111 17.96 -22.42 8.32
CA PRO A 111 17.09 -21.46 9.00
C PRO A 111 17.40 -20.06 8.51
N THR A 112 16.36 -19.30 8.20
CA THR A 112 16.51 -17.92 7.75
C THR A 112 17.10 -17.04 8.85
N GLN A 113 17.98 -16.12 8.45
CA GLN A 113 18.49 -15.07 9.32
C GLN A 113 17.39 -14.05 9.60
N ARG A 114 17.65 -13.12 10.53
CA ARG A 114 16.77 -11.96 10.71
C ARG A 114 16.74 -11.15 9.42
N THR A 115 15.58 -10.66 9.01
CA THR A 115 15.48 -9.77 7.84
C THR A 115 15.26 -8.32 8.22
N ALA A 116 15.80 -7.40 7.43
CA ALA A 116 15.66 -5.98 7.66
C ALA A 116 14.23 -5.47 7.35
N ALA A 117 13.71 -4.61 8.22
CA ALA A 117 12.54 -3.81 7.90
C ALA A 117 12.91 -2.72 6.88
N HIS A 118 12.04 -2.46 5.92
CA HIS A 118 12.21 -1.41 4.92
C HIS A 118 11.17 -0.32 5.10
N GLY A 119 11.53 0.92 4.81
CA GLY A 119 10.59 2.05 4.87
C GLY A 119 11.12 3.27 4.16
N TRP A 120 10.47 4.40 4.40
CA TRP A 120 10.75 5.66 3.72
C TRP A 120 10.83 6.81 4.71
N ILE A 121 11.77 7.71 4.45
CA ILE A 121 11.86 9.01 5.11
C ILE A 121 11.64 10.12 4.10
N ARG A 122 10.92 11.17 4.51
CA ARG A 122 10.87 12.43 3.79
C ARG A 122 11.97 13.35 4.28
N CYS A 123 12.60 14.07 3.36
CA CYS A 123 13.66 15.02 3.67
C CYS A 123 13.20 16.45 3.38
N THR A 124 13.31 17.31 4.40
CA THR A 124 13.17 18.75 4.23
C THR A 124 14.54 19.33 3.87
N THR A 125 14.63 19.99 2.72
CA THR A 125 15.87 20.57 2.22
C THR A 125 15.94 22.08 2.48
N ASP A 126 17.11 22.66 2.31
CA ASP A 126 17.26 24.12 2.18
C ASP A 126 16.52 24.61 0.93
N SER A 127 16.03 25.86 0.96
CA SER A 127 15.26 26.42 -0.16
C SER A 127 16.09 26.40 -1.45
N GLY A 128 15.53 25.84 -2.53
CA GLY A 128 16.20 25.69 -3.82
C GLY A 128 17.29 24.60 -3.87
N ALA A 129 17.54 23.88 -2.78
CA ALA A 129 18.57 22.84 -2.74
C ALA A 129 18.02 21.47 -3.20
N GLY A 130 18.83 20.78 -4.00
CA GLY A 130 18.69 19.36 -4.32
C GLY A 130 19.95 18.59 -3.94
N PRO A 131 20.17 18.28 -2.65
CA PRO A 131 21.35 17.54 -2.22
C PRO A 131 21.23 16.04 -2.54
N LEU A 132 22.37 15.38 -2.71
CA LEU A 132 22.47 13.93 -2.74
C LEU A 132 22.49 13.39 -1.30
N VAL A 133 21.64 12.42 -1.01
CA VAL A 133 21.71 11.62 0.23
C VAL A 133 22.41 10.30 -0.10
N PRO A 134 23.66 10.08 0.34
CA PRO A 134 24.40 8.86 -0.01
C PRO A 134 23.82 7.61 0.65
N ALA A 135 23.95 6.46 -0.03
CA ALA A 135 23.75 5.14 0.54
C ALA A 135 24.63 4.94 1.78
N GLY A 136 24.09 4.26 2.79
CA GLY A 136 24.76 4.09 4.08
C GLY A 136 24.67 5.30 5.01
N THR A 137 24.03 6.41 4.60
CA THR A 137 23.67 7.48 5.53
C THR A 137 22.79 6.89 6.64
N ARG A 138 23.18 7.10 7.90
CA ARG A 138 22.49 6.51 9.04
C ARG A 138 21.40 7.43 9.55
N VAL A 139 20.24 6.86 9.83
CA VAL A 139 19.11 7.53 10.48
C VAL A 139 18.63 6.66 11.64
N GLN A 140 17.90 7.24 12.58
CA GLN A 140 17.55 6.55 13.81
C GLN A 140 16.13 6.89 14.24
N ALA A 141 15.45 5.86 14.74
CA ALA A 141 14.34 6.02 15.67
C ALA A 141 14.91 6.03 17.09
N PRO A 142 14.89 7.17 17.81
CA PRO A 142 15.45 7.27 19.15
C PRO A 142 14.82 6.27 20.12
N GLY A 143 15.59 5.87 21.13
CA GLY A 143 15.11 4.95 22.17
C GLY A 143 14.08 5.62 23.08
N THR A 144 13.18 4.82 23.61
CA THR A 144 12.25 5.17 24.70
C THR A 144 12.58 4.32 25.94
N PRO A 145 12.02 4.62 27.12
CA PRO A 145 12.22 3.75 28.30
C PRO A 145 11.78 2.29 28.08
N THR A 146 10.89 2.05 27.11
CA THR A 146 10.35 0.72 26.78
C THR A 146 10.98 0.08 25.54
N ARG A 147 11.74 0.83 24.73
CA ARG A 147 12.33 0.32 23.47
C ARG A 147 13.72 0.92 23.26
N ALA A 148 14.69 0.06 22.93
CA ALA A 148 16.01 0.51 22.51
C ALA A 148 15.94 1.32 21.20
N ALA A 149 16.91 2.22 21.00
CA ALA A 149 17.04 2.97 19.76
C ALA A 149 17.24 2.03 18.57
N GLN A 150 16.59 2.33 17.45
CA GLN A 150 16.64 1.52 16.23
C GLN A 150 17.32 2.29 15.11
N THR A 151 18.44 1.79 14.63
CA THR A 151 19.22 2.41 13.54
C THR A 151 18.80 1.84 12.18
N PHE A 152 18.73 2.73 11.21
CA PHE A 152 18.45 2.43 9.80
C PHE A 152 19.53 3.07 8.92
N GLU A 153 19.70 2.53 7.72
CA GLU A 153 20.59 3.07 6.71
C GLU A 153 19.84 3.35 5.41
N VAL A 154 20.23 4.43 4.75
CA VAL A 154 19.78 4.75 3.39
C VAL A 154 20.24 3.64 2.43
N VAL A 155 19.30 3.11 1.64
CA VAL A 155 19.53 1.93 0.80
C VAL A 155 20.37 2.26 -0.43
N THR A 156 20.07 3.38 -1.09
CA THR A 156 20.71 3.81 -2.33
C THR A 156 20.94 5.31 -2.32
N ASP A 157 21.94 5.75 -3.07
CA ASP A 157 22.18 7.17 -3.36
C ASP A 157 20.88 7.78 -3.92
N THR A 158 20.33 8.76 -3.20
CA THR A 158 19.03 9.37 -3.53
C THR A 158 19.22 10.86 -3.76
N GLN A 159 18.98 11.30 -5.00
CA GLN A 159 19.05 12.70 -5.40
C GLN A 159 17.74 13.41 -5.02
N LEU A 160 17.80 14.33 -4.06
CA LEU A 160 16.66 15.19 -3.72
C LEU A 160 16.52 16.32 -4.71
N ARG A 161 15.31 16.89 -4.83
CA ARG A 161 15.01 17.97 -5.76
C ARG A 161 14.25 19.11 -5.10
N ALA A 162 14.55 20.33 -5.53
CA ALA A 162 13.88 21.52 -5.04
C ALA A 162 12.40 21.55 -5.43
N ASP A 163 12.07 21.10 -6.65
CA ASP A 163 10.70 21.06 -7.19
C ASP A 163 9.83 19.96 -6.56
N TRP A 164 10.40 19.11 -5.70
CA TRP A 164 9.68 18.06 -4.96
C TRP A 164 9.54 18.35 -3.45
N ALA A 165 10.13 19.44 -2.95
CA ALA A 165 10.20 19.72 -1.52
C ALA A 165 8.87 20.20 -0.93
N ASP A 166 8.25 21.21 -1.56
CA ASP A 166 7.10 21.94 -1.03
C ASP A 166 5.89 21.82 -1.96
N LEU A 167 5.36 20.61 -2.09
CA LEU A 167 4.20 20.32 -2.93
C LEU A 167 2.90 20.50 -2.13
N THR A 168 1.81 20.77 -2.85
CA THR A 168 0.43 20.86 -2.35
C THR A 168 -0.46 20.02 -3.24
N VAL A 169 -1.34 19.23 -2.63
CA VAL A 169 -2.21 18.27 -3.31
C VAL A 169 -3.68 18.65 -3.17
N THR A 170 -4.41 18.53 -4.27
CA THR A 170 -5.88 18.55 -4.33
C THR A 170 -6.39 17.35 -5.12
N ALA A 171 -7.69 17.09 -5.13
CA ALA A 171 -8.27 16.18 -6.11
C ALA A 171 -8.18 16.78 -7.54
N VAL A 172 -8.56 15.98 -8.54
CA VAL A 172 -8.65 16.41 -9.94
C VAL A 172 -9.58 17.64 -10.03
N PRO A 173 -9.15 18.74 -10.68
CA PRO A 173 -10.00 19.90 -10.89
C PRO A 173 -11.27 19.53 -11.62
N THR A 174 -12.42 20.00 -11.14
CA THR A 174 -13.72 19.72 -11.76
C THR A 174 -14.33 20.99 -12.33
N PRO A 175 -14.83 20.96 -13.58
CA PRO A 175 -15.57 22.08 -14.12
C PRO A 175 -16.89 22.22 -13.34
N GLN A 176 -17.15 23.41 -12.82
CA GLN A 176 -18.37 23.75 -12.08
C GLN A 176 -18.87 25.13 -12.51
N PRO A 177 -20.15 25.47 -12.28
CA PRO A 177 -20.61 26.85 -12.40
C PRO A 177 -19.85 27.76 -11.42
N PRO A 178 -19.47 28.99 -11.83
CA PRO A 178 -18.74 29.89 -10.95
C PRO A 178 -19.57 30.26 -9.71
N PRO A 179 -19.02 30.12 -8.48
CA PRO A 179 -19.70 30.53 -7.26
C PRO A 179 -19.65 32.05 -7.13
N GLY A 180 -20.80 32.70 -7.31
CA GLY A 180 -20.92 34.16 -7.18
C GLY A 180 -20.08 34.90 -8.22
N ARG A 181 -19.07 35.66 -7.77
CA ARG A 181 -18.24 36.56 -8.61
C ARG A 181 -16.86 36.00 -8.95
N ALA A 182 -16.60 34.75 -8.61
CA ALA A 182 -15.27 34.14 -8.69
C ALA A 182 -15.15 33.20 -9.91
N LEU A 183 -14.11 33.40 -10.71
CA LEU A 183 -13.74 32.55 -11.83
C LEU A 183 -12.33 32.01 -11.59
N ARG A 184 -12.20 30.71 -11.34
CA ARG A 184 -10.91 30.03 -11.21
C ARG A 184 -10.56 29.35 -12.53
N LEU A 185 -9.43 29.75 -13.11
CA LEU A 185 -8.92 29.23 -14.37
C LEU A 185 -7.59 28.50 -14.12
N LEU A 186 -7.40 27.34 -14.75
CA LEU A 186 -6.16 26.55 -14.58
C LEU A 186 -4.97 27.15 -15.34
N THR A 187 -5.25 27.84 -16.44
CA THR A 187 -4.27 28.58 -17.26
C THR A 187 -4.26 30.05 -16.85
N ASP A 188 -3.11 30.72 -16.94
CA ASP A 188 -3.06 32.18 -16.75
C ASP A 188 -3.88 32.88 -17.85
N PRO A 189 -5.01 33.55 -17.52
CA PRO A 189 -5.77 34.29 -18.51
C PRO A 189 -5.10 35.63 -18.89
N GLY A 190 -4.01 35.99 -18.20
CA GLY A 190 -3.34 37.27 -18.29
C GLY A 190 -4.07 38.42 -17.58
N PHE A 191 -5.37 38.29 -17.26
CA PHE A 191 -6.20 39.39 -16.76
C PHE A 191 -5.65 39.99 -15.46
N GLY A 192 -5.48 41.31 -15.41
CA GLY A 192 -5.08 42.07 -14.23
C GLY A 192 -6.27 42.77 -13.57
N ALA A 193 -6.07 43.32 -12.37
CA ALA A 193 -7.07 44.15 -11.73
C ALA A 193 -7.31 45.44 -12.54
N GLY A 194 -8.57 45.80 -12.77
CA GLY A 194 -8.99 46.91 -13.62
C GLY A 194 -9.28 46.53 -15.08
N ASP A 195 -8.86 45.34 -15.53
CA ASP A 195 -9.16 44.90 -16.89
C ASP A 195 -10.65 44.66 -17.10
N ARG A 196 -11.14 45.07 -18.27
CA ARG A 196 -12.49 44.76 -18.75
C ARG A 196 -12.45 43.45 -19.54
N VAL A 197 -13.36 42.54 -19.25
CA VAL A 197 -13.42 41.21 -19.87
C VAL A 197 -14.80 40.98 -20.47
N ALA A 198 -14.86 40.74 -21.77
CA ALA A 198 -16.06 40.33 -22.48
C ALA A 198 -16.25 38.82 -22.33
N LEU A 199 -17.39 38.40 -21.79
CA LEU A 199 -17.78 37.01 -21.64
C LEU A 199 -18.73 36.62 -22.77
N VAL A 200 -18.36 35.59 -23.53
CA VAL A 200 -19.05 35.16 -24.74
C VAL A 200 -19.47 33.71 -24.59
N ALA A 201 -20.76 33.43 -24.83
CA ALA A 201 -21.27 32.06 -24.93
C ALA A 201 -21.04 31.56 -26.36
N GLU A 202 -20.47 30.36 -26.52
CA GLU A 202 -20.13 29.74 -27.79
C GLU A 202 -20.88 28.41 -27.91
N LYS A 203 -21.84 28.34 -28.83
CA LYS A 203 -22.60 27.13 -29.11
C LYS A 203 -21.96 26.34 -30.26
N PRO A 204 -22.10 25.01 -30.31
CA PRO A 204 -21.59 24.21 -31.41
C PRO A 204 -22.45 24.52 -32.63
N SER A 205 -21.85 24.59 -33.81
CA SER A 205 -22.63 24.61 -35.05
C SER A 205 -23.39 23.28 -35.17
N GLY A 206 -24.67 23.28 -34.82
CA GLY A 206 -25.52 22.12 -35.04
C GLY A 206 -25.64 21.87 -36.55
N TYR A 207 -25.36 20.65 -37.02
CA TYR A 207 -25.74 20.24 -38.36
C TYR A 207 -27.26 20.24 -38.44
N VAL A 208 -27.84 21.16 -39.22
CA VAL A 208 -29.29 21.20 -39.47
C VAL A 208 -29.56 20.36 -40.73
N PRO A 209 -30.05 19.10 -40.62
CA PRO A 209 -30.29 18.25 -41.77
C PRO A 209 -31.32 18.90 -42.71
N MET A 210 -31.08 18.82 -44.01
CA MET A 210 -31.98 19.34 -45.03
C MET A 210 -33.28 18.54 -45.04
N PRO A 211 -34.44 19.14 -44.75
CA PRO A 211 -35.72 18.43 -44.76
C PRO A 211 -36.17 18.14 -46.20
N SER A 212 -36.87 17.01 -46.36
CA SER A 212 -37.33 16.50 -47.65
C SER A 212 -38.65 17.09 -48.14
N THR A 213 -39.32 17.93 -47.34
CA THR A 213 -40.61 18.54 -47.68
C THR A 213 -40.46 20.00 -48.07
N TRP A 214 -41.21 20.49 -49.06
CA TRP A 214 -41.12 21.89 -49.54
C TRP A 214 -41.33 22.94 -48.44
N TRP A 215 -42.35 22.79 -47.58
CA TRP A 215 -42.57 23.69 -46.44
C TRP A 215 -41.50 23.54 -45.36
N GLY A 216 -40.98 22.33 -45.17
CA GLY A 216 -39.80 22.08 -44.34
C GLY A 216 -38.56 22.76 -44.92
N TRP A 217 -38.39 22.76 -46.25
CA TRP A 217 -37.29 23.39 -46.96
C TRP A 217 -37.38 24.91 -46.90
N LEU A 218 -38.57 25.52 -47.00
CA LEU A 218 -38.76 26.97 -46.79
C LEU A 218 -38.49 27.38 -45.33
N GLY A 219 -38.94 26.56 -44.37
CA GLY A 219 -38.59 26.72 -42.96
C GLY A 219 -37.09 26.55 -42.71
N TRP A 220 -36.46 25.55 -43.31
CA TRP A 220 -35.01 25.29 -43.26
C TRP A 220 -34.21 26.38 -43.97
N MET A 221 -34.66 26.89 -45.11
CA MET A 221 -34.07 28.02 -45.83
C MET A 221 -34.18 29.30 -45.03
N SER A 222 -35.33 29.57 -44.41
CA SER A 222 -35.51 30.67 -43.45
C SER A 222 -34.53 30.53 -42.29
N ILE A 223 -34.44 29.33 -41.71
CA ILE A 223 -33.50 28.98 -40.64
C ILE A 223 -32.04 29.12 -41.11
N VAL A 224 -31.66 28.68 -42.31
CA VAL A 224 -30.30 28.81 -42.88
C VAL A 224 -29.96 30.26 -43.25
N TYR A 225 -30.94 31.04 -43.75
CA TYR A 225 -30.77 32.47 -44.03
C TYR A 225 -30.73 33.32 -42.76
N THR A 226 -31.39 32.91 -41.67
CA THR A 226 -31.40 33.62 -40.38
C THR A 226 -30.35 33.11 -39.38
N LEU A 227 -29.90 31.86 -39.47
CA LEU A 227 -28.85 31.24 -38.64
C LEU A 227 -27.41 31.47 -39.13
N PHE A 228 -27.20 32.38 -40.09
CA PHE A 228 -25.94 33.12 -40.07
C PHE A 228 -25.90 34.13 -38.90
N ALA A 229 -26.88 34.15 -38.00
CA ALA A 229 -26.66 34.60 -36.64
C ALA A 229 -25.51 33.77 -36.03
N SER A 230 -24.37 34.42 -35.82
CA SER A 230 -23.20 33.85 -35.16
C SER A 230 -23.56 32.91 -33.99
N ASN A 231 -22.90 31.74 -33.90
CA ASN A 231 -23.03 30.84 -32.76
C ASN A 231 -22.46 31.39 -31.44
N LEU A 232 -21.98 32.64 -31.45
CA LEU A 232 -21.49 33.35 -30.29
C LEU A 232 -22.53 34.36 -29.80
N THR A 233 -22.56 34.61 -28.50
CA THR A 233 -23.42 35.63 -27.89
C THR A 233 -22.65 36.33 -26.77
N LEU A 234 -22.52 37.65 -26.86
CA LEU A 234 -21.93 38.44 -25.77
C LEU A 234 -22.89 38.42 -24.57
N ARG A 235 -22.45 37.89 -23.44
CA ARG A 235 -23.24 37.77 -22.20
C ARG A 235 -23.12 39.02 -21.35
N ALA A 236 -21.90 39.52 -21.17
CA ALA A 236 -21.60 40.75 -20.45
C ALA A 236 -20.16 41.20 -20.70
N VAL A 237 -19.87 42.47 -20.43
CA VAL A 237 -18.52 42.95 -20.15
C VAL A 237 -18.42 43.20 -18.65
N VAL A 238 -17.49 42.50 -17.99
CA VAL A 238 -17.25 42.59 -16.54
C VAL A 238 -15.90 43.23 -16.27
N THR A 239 -15.71 43.79 -15.07
CA THR A 239 -14.42 44.36 -14.64
C THR A 239 -13.78 43.44 -13.62
N VAL A 240 -12.50 43.11 -13.81
CA VAL A 240 -11.72 42.35 -12.83
C VAL A 240 -11.38 43.25 -11.66
N THR A 241 -11.87 42.91 -10.47
CA THR A 241 -11.63 43.67 -9.24
C THR A 241 -10.44 43.15 -8.46
N LYS A 242 -10.19 41.84 -8.53
CA LYS A 242 -9.08 41.17 -7.84
C LYS A 242 -8.56 39.98 -8.65
N ARG A 243 -7.25 39.75 -8.59
CA ARG A 243 -6.58 38.54 -9.05
C ARG A 243 -5.73 37.98 -7.91
N SER A 244 -5.75 36.67 -7.73
CA SER A 244 -4.86 35.95 -6.81
C SER A 244 -4.45 34.59 -7.40
N ASP A 245 -3.24 34.14 -7.07
CA ASP A 245 -2.84 32.75 -7.27
C ASP A 245 -3.53 31.85 -6.24
N ASP A 246 -4.07 30.73 -6.69
CA ASP A 246 -4.69 29.69 -5.87
C ASP A 246 -4.15 28.32 -6.31
N LEU A 247 -2.93 28.02 -5.89
CA LEU A 247 -2.20 26.78 -6.23
C LEU A 247 -1.94 26.64 -7.73
N GLY A 248 -1.41 27.71 -8.34
CA GLY A 248 -1.12 27.77 -9.78
C GLY A 248 -2.37 27.81 -10.67
N ALA A 249 -3.57 27.79 -10.08
CA ALA A 249 -4.78 28.22 -10.74
C ALA A 249 -5.02 29.71 -10.42
N PHE A 250 -5.54 30.46 -11.37
CA PHE A 250 -5.74 31.89 -11.26
C PHE A 250 -7.18 32.19 -10.86
N LEU A 251 -7.35 32.73 -9.65
CA LEU A 251 -8.65 33.15 -9.14
C LEU A 251 -8.88 34.63 -9.49
N VAL A 252 -9.83 34.87 -10.38
CA VAL A 252 -10.26 36.20 -10.81
C VAL A 252 -11.60 36.52 -10.17
N THR A 253 -11.70 37.67 -9.51
CA THR A 253 -12.97 38.18 -8.96
C THR A 253 -13.47 39.33 -9.83
N THR A 254 -14.76 39.32 -10.16
CA THR A 254 -15.39 40.34 -11.00
C THR A 254 -16.26 41.30 -10.18
N ASP A 255 -16.64 42.42 -10.80
CA ASP A 255 -17.58 43.41 -10.25
C ASP A 255 -19.03 42.92 -10.19
N ARG A 256 -19.38 41.87 -10.95
CA ARG A 256 -20.73 41.29 -11.05
C ARG A 256 -20.74 39.78 -10.86
N GLU A 257 -21.91 39.21 -10.58
CA GLU A 257 -22.09 37.75 -10.44
C GLU A 257 -22.02 37.03 -11.79
N LEU A 258 -21.35 35.88 -11.79
CA LEU A 258 -21.04 35.08 -12.97
C LEU A 258 -21.96 33.87 -13.14
N ALA A 259 -22.63 33.41 -12.07
CA ALA A 259 -23.45 32.19 -12.09
C ALA A 259 -24.51 32.20 -13.20
N GLY A 260 -25.18 33.33 -13.45
CA GLY A 260 -26.14 33.48 -14.55
C GLY A 260 -25.51 33.77 -15.92
N LEU A 261 -24.30 34.34 -15.94
CA LEU A 261 -23.60 34.70 -17.18
C LEU A 261 -22.94 33.47 -17.83
N LEU A 262 -22.37 32.59 -17.00
CA LEU A 262 -21.64 31.38 -17.36
C LEU A 262 -22.37 30.12 -16.87
N ALA A 263 -23.70 30.10 -17.02
CA ALA A 263 -24.52 28.97 -16.59
C ALA A 263 -24.20 27.70 -17.41
N PRO A 264 -24.20 26.50 -16.82
CA PRO A 264 -23.92 25.26 -17.54
C PRO A 264 -25.08 24.90 -18.47
N VAL A 265 -25.03 25.39 -19.72
CA VAL A 265 -26.04 25.09 -20.75
C VAL A 265 -25.48 24.02 -21.68
N SER A 266 -26.24 22.94 -21.90
CA SER A 266 -25.82 21.83 -22.77
C SER A 266 -25.39 22.33 -24.15
N GLY A 267 -24.24 21.84 -24.63
CA GLY A 267 -23.61 22.27 -25.88
C GLY A 267 -22.92 23.65 -25.82
N THR A 268 -23.09 24.44 -24.77
CA THR A 268 -22.49 25.78 -24.72
C THR A 268 -21.13 25.74 -24.01
N THR A 269 -20.10 26.27 -24.66
CA THR A 269 -18.82 26.61 -24.02
C THR A 269 -18.75 28.12 -23.82
N TYR A 270 -17.86 28.60 -22.96
CA TYR A 270 -17.72 30.03 -22.70
C TYR A 270 -16.29 30.48 -22.97
N ALA A 271 -16.17 31.66 -23.57
CA ALA A 271 -14.91 32.33 -23.79
C ALA A 271 -14.88 33.69 -23.09
N ALA A 272 -13.69 34.10 -22.68
CA ALA A 272 -13.38 35.40 -22.11
C ALA A 272 -12.35 36.09 -23.01
N TYR A 273 -12.59 37.37 -23.27
CA TYR A 273 -11.72 38.21 -24.07
C TYR A 273 -11.44 39.50 -23.31
N ARG A 274 -10.16 39.86 -23.12
CA ARG A 274 -9.84 41.18 -22.54
C ARG A 274 -10.18 42.26 -23.55
N VAL A 275 -10.93 43.26 -23.13
CA VAL A 275 -11.31 44.42 -23.92
C VAL A 275 -10.20 45.47 -23.83
N ARG A 276 -9.61 45.81 -24.97
CA ARG A 276 -8.58 46.86 -25.09
C ARG A 276 -9.19 48.24 -25.29
N ALA A 277 -10.19 48.31 -26.17
CA ALA A 277 -10.92 49.54 -26.42
C ALA A 277 -12.34 49.21 -26.89
N LYS A 278 -13.27 50.11 -26.61
CA LYS A 278 -14.61 50.11 -27.21
C LYS A 278 -14.63 51.18 -28.30
N LEU A 279 -14.99 50.78 -29.51
CA LEU A 279 -15.09 51.71 -30.64
C LEU A 279 -16.54 52.17 -30.78
N SER A 280 -16.72 53.42 -31.18
CA SER A 280 -18.02 54.01 -31.45
C SER A 280 -18.28 54.00 -32.95
N LEU A 281 -19.39 53.37 -33.36
CA LEU A 281 -19.82 53.38 -34.74
C LEU A 281 -20.07 54.82 -35.21
N ALA A 282 -19.66 55.13 -36.43
CA ALA A 282 -20.02 56.39 -37.06
C ALA A 282 -21.51 56.38 -37.42
N HIS A 283 -22.25 57.37 -36.94
CA HIS A 283 -23.67 57.53 -37.25
C HIS A 283 -23.89 58.70 -38.22
N ARG A 284 -24.91 58.58 -39.07
CA ARG A 284 -25.37 59.64 -39.95
C ARG A 284 -26.87 59.88 -39.78
N LEU A 285 -27.32 61.07 -40.16
CA LEU A 285 -28.73 61.47 -40.09
C LEU A 285 -29.56 60.56 -41.01
N SER A 286 -30.50 59.79 -40.43
CA SER A 286 -31.37 58.87 -41.17
C SER A 286 -32.76 59.44 -41.44
N LYS A 287 -33.24 60.34 -40.58
CA LYS A 287 -34.53 61.02 -40.69
C LYS A 287 -34.39 62.50 -40.38
N LEU A 288 -35.10 63.32 -41.13
CA LEU A 288 -35.17 64.76 -40.93
C LEU A 288 -36.60 65.11 -40.52
N SER A 289 -36.75 65.67 -39.32
CA SER A 289 -38.03 66.17 -38.83
C SER A 289 -38.27 67.56 -39.39
N TYR A 290 -39.42 67.75 -40.05
CA TYR A 290 -39.82 69.03 -40.62
C TYR A 290 -41.30 69.29 -40.37
N VAL A 291 -41.72 70.54 -40.48
CA VAL A 291 -43.13 70.89 -40.46
C VAL A 291 -43.61 70.92 -41.91
N ASN A 292 -44.61 70.10 -42.24
CA ASN A 292 -45.14 70.06 -43.59
C ASN A 292 -45.97 71.32 -43.89
N SER A 293 -46.43 71.45 -45.14
CA SER A 293 -47.24 72.58 -45.59
C SER A 293 -48.60 72.73 -44.89
N SER A 294 -49.02 71.75 -44.07
CA SER A 294 -50.24 71.83 -43.25
C SER A 294 -49.96 72.17 -41.78
N GLY A 295 -48.73 72.55 -41.42
CA GLY A 295 -48.36 72.85 -40.03
C GLY A 295 -48.18 71.63 -39.13
N ALA A 296 -48.22 70.41 -39.68
CA ALA A 296 -48.06 69.17 -38.92
C ALA A 296 -46.59 68.71 -38.93
N ALA A 297 -46.15 68.12 -37.81
CA ALA A 297 -44.84 67.49 -37.74
C ALA A 297 -44.80 66.27 -38.69
N ALA A 298 -43.84 66.26 -39.61
CA ALA A 298 -43.59 65.19 -40.56
C ALA A 298 -42.11 64.78 -40.51
N THR A 299 -41.80 63.60 -41.05
CA THR A 299 -40.41 63.13 -41.16
C THR A 299 -40.13 62.69 -42.59
N ALA A 300 -38.94 63.00 -43.10
CA ALA A 300 -38.45 62.54 -44.40
C ALA A 300 -37.21 61.66 -44.19
N ALA A 301 -37.10 60.57 -44.96
CA ALA A 301 -35.89 59.76 -44.98
C ALA A 301 -34.76 60.51 -45.70
N VAL A 302 -33.55 60.42 -45.17
CA VAL A 302 -32.36 61.01 -45.79
C VAL A 302 -31.58 59.90 -46.49
N SER A 303 -31.25 60.10 -47.76
CA SER A 303 -30.51 59.13 -48.58
C SER A 303 -29.16 59.68 -49.01
N TYR A 304 -28.16 58.80 -49.13
CA TYR A 304 -26.76 59.14 -49.47
C TYR A 304 -26.29 58.24 -50.62
N PRO A 305 -26.72 58.51 -51.86
CA PRO A 305 -26.40 57.65 -52.99
C PRO A 305 -24.89 57.62 -53.27
N GLY A 306 -24.33 56.42 -53.42
CA GLY A 306 -22.92 56.21 -53.76
C GLY A 306 -21.94 56.18 -52.58
N GLU A 307 -22.40 56.42 -51.34
CA GLU A 307 -21.55 56.31 -50.13
C GLU A 307 -21.79 54.98 -49.40
N ALA A 308 -20.70 54.37 -48.92
CA ALA A 308 -20.76 53.14 -48.14
C ALA A 308 -21.56 53.33 -46.84
N ALA A 309 -22.27 52.29 -46.41
CA ALA A 309 -22.90 52.24 -45.09
C ALA A 309 -21.84 52.19 -43.98
N ALA A 310 -22.24 52.58 -42.77
CA ALA A 310 -21.37 52.53 -41.59
C ALA A 310 -20.92 51.10 -41.27
N VAL A 311 -21.82 50.13 -41.48
CA VAL A 311 -21.55 48.70 -41.35
C VAL A 311 -21.66 48.05 -42.72
N GLY A 312 -20.54 47.55 -43.24
CA GLY A 312 -20.48 46.77 -44.47
C GLY A 312 -20.35 45.28 -44.20
N SER A 313 -20.32 44.48 -45.27
CA SER A 313 -20.02 43.05 -45.14
C SER A 313 -18.58 42.79 -44.69
N GLY A 314 -17.62 43.64 -45.06
CA GLY A 314 -16.20 43.48 -44.70
C GLY A 314 -15.59 44.70 -44.02
N HIS A 315 -16.37 45.74 -43.71
CA HIS A 315 -15.82 46.98 -43.15
C HIS A 315 -16.72 47.58 -42.06
N LEU A 316 -16.10 48.37 -41.17
CA LEU A 316 -16.76 49.17 -40.15
C LEU A 316 -16.25 50.62 -40.21
N LEU A 317 -17.16 51.59 -40.20
CA LEU A 317 -16.84 53.01 -40.06
C LEU A 317 -17.04 53.43 -38.61
N VAL A 318 -15.98 53.88 -37.94
CA VAL A 318 -15.97 54.28 -36.53
C VAL A 318 -15.54 55.73 -36.38
N THR A 319 -16.00 56.42 -35.34
CA THR A 319 -15.66 57.83 -35.09
C THR A 319 -14.18 58.04 -34.77
N ASP A 320 -13.54 57.04 -34.17
CA ASP A 320 -12.11 57.01 -33.88
C ASP A 320 -11.61 55.57 -34.02
N ALA A 321 -10.63 55.36 -34.91
CA ALA A 321 -9.99 54.07 -35.15
C ALA A 321 -8.55 54.02 -34.65
N SER A 322 -8.08 55.04 -33.91
CA SER A 322 -6.68 55.14 -33.46
C SER A 322 -6.22 53.98 -32.58
N ALA A 323 -7.15 53.33 -31.87
CA ALA A 323 -6.86 52.15 -31.05
C ALA A 323 -6.81 50.84 -31.84
N ALA A 324 -7.26 50.81 -33.10
CA ALA A 324 -7.27 49.62 -33.95
C ALA A 324 -5.94 49.49 -34.72
N SER A 325 -5.47 48.26 -34.89
CA SER A 325 -4.28 47.94 -35.70
C SER A 325 -4.45 46.60 -36.40
N PRO A 326 -3.83 46.39 -37.57
CA PRO A 326 -3.87 45.11 -38.28
C PRO A 326 -3.50 43.93 -37.36
N GLY A 327 -4.25 42.85 -37.46
CA GLY A 327 -4.08 41.63 -36.66
C GLY A 327 -4.75 41.65 -35.28
N MET A 328 -5.28 42.78 -34.80
CA MET A 328 -6.06 42.81 -33.56
C MET A 328 -7.41 42.08 -33.75
N ASN A 329 -7.85 41.36 -32.72
CA ASN A 329 -9.19 40.79 -32.73
C ASN A 329 -10.23 41.88 -32.49
N ILE A 330 -11.35 41.79 -33.21
CA ILE A 330 -12.49 42.67 -33.09
C ILE A 330 -13.75 41.83 -32.87
N LEU A 331 -14.43 42.10 -31.77
CA LEU A 331 -15.70 41.50 -31.40
C LEU A 331 -16.81 42.49 -31.76
N VAL A 332 -17.73 42.06 -32.61
CA VAL A 332 -18.91 42.81 -33.02
C VAL A 332 -20.14 42.08 -32.49
N SER A 333 -20.98 42.74 -31.70
CA SER A 333 -22.16 42.11 -31.10
C SER A 333 -23.41 42.98 -31.17
N ASN A 334 -24.57 42.35 -31.30
CA ASN A 334 -25.88 42.99 -31.23
C ASN A 334 -26.94 42.00 -30.71
N ALA A 335 -28.22 42.34 -30.87
CA ALA A 335 -29.35 41.48 -30.48
C ALA A 335 -29.38 40.10 -31.19
N TYR A 336 -28.71 39.96 -32.34
CA TYR A 336 -28.67 38.73 -33.14
C TYR A 336 -27.47 37.83 -32.81
N GLY A 337 -26.51 38.27 -31.99
CA GLY A 337 -25.36 37.48 -31.56
C GLY A 337 -24.06 38.28 -31.53
N ALA A 338 -22.93 37.58 -31.44
CA ALA A 338 -21.59 38.16 -31.47
C ALA A 338 -20.71 37.45 -32.51
N PHE A 339 -19.87 38.21 -33.21
CA PHE A 339 -18.91 37.68 -34.17
C PHE A 339 -17.53 38.21 -33.82
N VAL A 340 -16.53 37.32 -33.83
CA VAL A 340 -15.13 37.68 -33.58
C VAL A 340 -14.36 37.43 -34.86
N THR A 341 -13.68 38.47 -35.36
CA THR A 341 -12.75 38.39 -36.49
C THR A 341 -11.52 39.25 -36.17
N THR A 342 -10.67 39.51 -37.16
CA THR A 342 -9.47 40.34 -37.02
C THR A 342 -9.54 41.56 -37.92
N VAL A 343 -8.83 42.62 -37.52
CA VAL A 343 -8.62 43.81 -38.32
C VAL A 343 -7.62 43.49 -39.43
N GLU A 344 -8.03 43.62 -40.69
CA GLU A 344 -7.15 43.45 -41.85
C GLU A 344 -6.34 44.73 -42.10
N SER A 345 -7.02 45.88 -42.13
CA SER A 345 -6.38 47.19 -42.28
C SER A 345 -7.21 48.31 -41.67
N VAL A 346 -6.57 49.45 -41.40
CA VAL A 346 -7.21 50.66 -40.87
C VAL A 346 -6.84 51.84 -41.76
N SER A 347 -7.83 52.61 -42.20
CA SER A 347 -7.65 53.81 -43.04
C SER A 347 -8.62 54.92 -42.61
N GLY A 348 -8.41 56.15 -43.10
CA GLY A 348 -9.33 57.27 -42.88
C GLY A 348 -10.17 57.54 -44.13
N VAL A 349 -11.44 57.93 -43.97
CA VAL A 349 -12.32 58.31 -45.09
C VAL A 349 -13.22 59.48 -44.72
N ASP A 350 -13.46 60.38 -45.67
CA ASP A 350 -14.41 61.48 -45.49
C ASP A 350 -15.84 61.01 -45.78
N TRP A 351 -16.65 60.93 -44.74
CA TRP A 351 -17.99 60.32 -44.77
C TRP A 351 -19.07 61.34 -44.41
N SER A 352 -20.19 61.32 -45.13
CA SER A 352 -21.28 62.28 -44.91
C SER A 352 -22.08 61.92 -43.65
N VAL A 353 -22.07 62.81 -42.65
CA VAL A 353 -22.86 62.65 -41.40
C VAL A 353 -24.26 63.28 -41.55
N ALA A 354 -24.37 64.33 -42.36
CA ALA A 354 -25.62 64.94 -42.81
C ALA A 354 -25.44 65.42 -44.26
N PRO A 355 -26.52 65.66 -45.03
CA PRO A 355 -26.40 66.18 -46.39
C PRO A 355 -25.60 67.48 -46.40
N GLY A 356 -24.47 67.49 -47.11
CA GLY A 356 -23.55 68.63 -47.20
C GLY A 356 -22.48 68.74 -46.10
N THR A 357 -22.46 67.85 -45.10
CA THR A 357 -21.49 67.86 -44.00
C THR A 357 -20.65 66.57 -44.00
N LYS A 358 -19.35 66.69 -44.29
CA LYS A 358 -18.37 65.60 -44.26
C LYS A 358 -17.64 65.60 -42.91
N HIS A 359 -17.48 64.42 -42.30
CA HIS A 359 -16.58 64.19 -41.18
C HIS A 359 -15.55 63.11 -41.56
N HIS A 360 -14.34 63.27 -41.06
CA HIS A 360 -13.31 62.25 -41.18
C HIS A 360 -13.61 61.12 -40.17
N VAL A 361 -13.78 59.90 -40.68
CA VAL A 361 -14.05 58.70 -39.86
C VAL A 361 -13.01 57.63 -40.16
N GLY A 362 -12.76 56.75 -39.19
CA GLY A 362 -11.89 55.61 -39.38
C GLY A 362 -12.63 54.47 -40.06
N ARG A 363 -12.05 53.90 -41.12
CA ARG A 363 -12.51 52.70 -41.81
C ARG A 363 -11.64 51.53 -41.42
N ILE A 364 -12.25 50.51 -40.82
CA ILE A 364 -11.62 49.25 -40.43
C ILE A 364 -12.08 48.19 -41.44
N GLU A 365 -11.15 47.60 -42.18
CA GLU A 365 -11.39 46.39 -42.98
C GLU A 365 -11.25 45.15 -42.09
N LEU A 366 -12.12 44.18 -42.27
CA LEU A 366 -12.24 42.94 -41.51
C LEU A 366 -11.78 41.76 -42.35
N THR A 367 -10.97 40.89 -41.76
CA THR A 367 -10.45 39.70 -42.43
C THR A 367 -11.57 38.74 -42.83
N ASP A 368 -12.54 38.50 -41.94
CA ASP A 368 -13.72 37.69 -42.24
C ASP A 368 -14.96 38.59 -42.39
N PRO A 369 -15.80 38.35 -43.41
CA PRO A 369 -16.98 39.15 -43.61
C PRO A 369 -18.00 38.95 -42.48
N LEU A 370 -18.56 40.05 -41.96
CA LEU A 370 -19.63 40.03 -40.99
C LEU A 370 -20.81 39.21 -41.51
N PRO A 371 -21.39 38.31 -40.70
CA PRO A 371 -22.60 37.62 -41.08
C PRO A 371 -23.77 38.62 -41.23
N PRO A 372 -24.81 38.31 -42.04
CA PRO A 372 -25.92 39.22 -42.29
C PRO A 372 -26.58 39.80 -41.03
N GLY A 373 -26.70 39.01 -39.96
CA GLY A 373 -27.29 39.45 -38.68
C GLY A 373 -26.49 40.53 -37.95
N GLN A 374 -25.19 40.67 -38.25
CA GLN A 374 -24.29 41.66 -37.66
C GLN A 374 -24.15 42.93 -38.51
N ARG A 375 -24.85 43.04 -39.65
CA ARG A 375 -24.74 44.19 -40.57
C ARG A 375 -25.73 45.32 -40.27
N ASN A 376 -26.17 45.44 -39.02
CA ASN A 376 -27.10 46.48 -38.57
C ASN A 376 -26.34 47.63 -37.88
N ASP A 377 -26.91 48.83 -37.89
CA ASP A 377 -26.29 50.01 -37.28
C ASP A 377 -26.31 50.00 -35.73
N ASP A 378 -27.03 49.06 -35.11
CA ASP A 378 -27.07 48.84 -33.67
C ASP A 378 -26.11 47.70 -33.28
N ILE A 379 -24.81 48.00 -33.29
CA ILE A 379 -23.74 47.06 -32.94
C ILE A 379 -22.81 47.66 -31.87
N GLU A 380 -22.36 46.81 -30.97
CA GLU A 380 -21.24 47.07 -30.07
C GLU A 380 -19.96 46.53 -30.68
N ILE A 381 -18.92 47.37 -30.73
CA ILE A 381 -17.62 47.06 -31.32
C ILE A 381 -16.55 47.12 -30.24
N LEU A 382 -15.92 45.98 -29.96
CA LEU A 382 -14.86 45.86 -28.96
C LEU A 382 -13.58 45.35 -29.63
N LEU A 383 -12.47 46.06 -29.44
CA LEU A 383 -11.15 45.52 -29.72
C LEU A 383 -10.74 44.63 -28.55
N VAL A 384 -10.37 43.40 -28.85
CA VAL A 384 -10.15 42.36 -27.86
C VAL A 384 -8.83 41.61 -28.04
N ASP A 385 -8.36 40.97 -26.97
CA ASP A 385 -7.21 40.07 -26.99
C ASP A 385 -7.56 38.67 -27.56
N HIS A 386 -6.63 37.73 -27.43
CA HIS A 386 -6.86 36.32 -27.75
C HIS A 386 -7.96 35.70 -26.88
N ARG A 387 -8.59 34.65 -27.43
CA ARG A 387 -9.62 33.86 -26.78
C ARG A 387 -9.04 33.10 -25.58
N VAL A 388 -9.65 33.26 -24.40
CA VAL A 388 -9.40 32.43 -23.21
C VAL A 388 -10.66 31.62 -22.89
N VAL A 389 -10.54 30.34 -22.56
CA VAL A 389 -11.70 29.53 -22.14
C VAL A 389 -12.16 29.98 -20.75
N ALA A 390 -13.42 30.40 -20.63
CA ALA A 390 -14.02 30.90 -19.39
C ALA A 390 -14.71 29.79 -18.59
N GLN A 391 -14.00 28.69 -18.33
CA GLN A 391 -14.51 27.55 -17.56
C GLN A 391 -14.03 27.64 -16.11
N HIS A 392 -14.94 27.82 -15.17
CA HIS A 392 -14.62 27.77 -13.74
C HIS A 392 -14.26 26.34 -13.35
N HIS A 393 -13.15 26.19 -12.61
CA HIS A 393 -12.70 24.94 -12.03
C HIS A 393 -12.68 25.01 -10.50
N GLU A 394 -13.30 24.03 -9.85
CA GLU A 394 -13.11 23.83 -8.42
C GLU A 394 -11.91 22.94 -8.15
N LEU A 395 -11.25 23.18 -7.01
CA LEU A 395 -10.14 22.35 -6.50
C LEU A 395 -10.63 21.57 -5.27
N PRO A 396 -11.37 20.46 -5.47
CA PRO A 396 -11.95 19.71 -4.36
C PRO A 396 -10.88 19.03 -3.49
N PRO A 397 -11.21 18.68 -2.24
CA PRO A 397 -10.37 17.81 -1.43
C PRO A 397 -10.31 16.40 -2.02
N LEU A 398 -9.17 15.73 -1.86
CA LEU A 398 -9.04 14.31 -2.15
C LEU A 398 -9.76 13.51 -1.06
N ALA A 399 -10.80 12.77 -1.47
CA ALA A 399 -11.55 11.89 -0.58
C ALA A 399 -10.75 10.61 -0.26
N PRO A 400 -11.05 9.93 0.86
CA PRO A 400 -10.51 8.61 1.17
C PRO A 400 -10.72 7.63 0.01
N GLY A 401 -9.69 6.85 -0.31
CA GLY A 401 -9.67 5.91 -1.43
C GLY A 401 -9.45 6.56 -2.81
N GLY A 402 -9.38 7.90 -2.88
CA GLY A 402 -9.11 8.61 -4.13
C GLY A 402 -7.72 8.28 -4.68
N THR A 403 -7.66 7.89 -5.95
CA THR A 403 -6.42 7.51 -6.62
C THR A 403 -5.91 8.54 -7.62
N ARG A 404 -6.67 9.60 -7.91
CA ARG A 404 -6.26 10.65 -8.86
C ARG A 404 -6.17 11.98 -8.15
N LEU A 405 -5.05 12.66 -8.29
CA LEU A 405 -4.80 13.92 -7.61
C LEU A 405 -4.06 14.92 -8.50
N ARG A 406 -4.16 16.21 -8.16
CA ARG A 406 -3.39 17.29 -8.75
C ARG A 406 -2.32 17.74 -7.77
N VAL A 407 -1.10 17.89 -8.25
CA VAL A 407 0.05 18.39 -7.47
C VAL A 407 0.44 19.77 -7.95
N HIS A 408 0.65 20.70 -7.03
CA HIS A 408 1.15 22.05 -7.25
C HIS A 408 2.35 22.35 -6.34
N PRO A 409 3.40 23.07 -6.76
CA PRO A 409 3.69 23.47 -8.15
C PRO A 409 3.82 22.26 -9.08
N ARG A 410 3.69 22.50 -10.39
CA ARG A 410 3.92 21.46 -11.42
C ARG A 410 5.38 20.98 -11.33
N PRO A 411 5.65 19.72 -10.95
CA PRO A 411 7.01 19.20 -10.89
C PRO A 411 7.64 19.15 -12.29
N ALA A 412 8.95 19.38 -12.41
CA ALA A 412 9.67 19.27 -13.68
C ALA A 412 9.78 17.80 -14.12
N GLU A 413 9.99 16.90 -13.15
CA GLU A 413 9.98 15.45 -13.35
C GLU A 413 8.83 14.79 -12.59
N VAL A 414 8.22 13.79 -13.22
CA VAL A 414 7.12 13.03 -12.63
C VAL A 414 7.68 12.19 -11.48
N PRO A 415 7.19 12.39 -10.24
CA PRO A 415 7.62 11.57 -9.13
C PRO A 415 7.10 10.13 -9.28
N THR A 416 7.88 9.16 -8.82
CA THR A 416 7.44 7.75 -8.75
C THR A 416 6.74 7.43 -7.43
N ARG A 417 6.94 8.27 -6.41
CA ARG A 417 6.30 8.20 -5.10
C ARG A 417 6.02 9.59 -4.57
N ILE A 418 4.95 9.71 -3.79
CA ILE A 418 4.59 10.95 -3.12
C ILE A 418 4.13 10.66 -1.69
N ALA A 419 4.57 11.49 -0.76
CA ALA A 419 4.04 11.53 0.59
C ALA A 419 3.08 12.70 0.74
N VAL A 420 1.87 12.44 1.23
CA VAL A 420 0.80 13.43 1.37
C VAL A 420 0.35 13.49 2.82
N GLN A 421 0.19 14.69 3.36
CA GLN A 421 -0.35 14.90 4.70
C GLN A 421 -1.88 14.87 4.66
N THR A 422 -2.49 13.79 5.15
CA THR A 422 -3.95 13.63 5.21
C THR A 422 -4.45 13.78 6.64
N SER A 423 -5.77 13.64 6.83
CA SER A 423 -6.37 13.53 8.16
C SER A 423 -5.91 12.31 8.97
N ALA A 424 -5.31 11.29 8.33
CA ALA A 424 -4.76 10.10 8.99
C ALA A 424 -3.25 10.23 9.31
N GLY A 425 -2.61 11.34 8.91
CA GLY A 425 -1.18 11.58 9.08
C GLY A 425 -0.44 11.63 7.74
N TRP A 426 0.87 11.41 7.76
CA TRP A 426 1.68 11.35 6.55
C TRP A 426 1.57 9.96 5.92
N GLU A 427 0.89 9.89 4.76
CA GLU A 427 0.69 8.67 4.00
C GLU A 427 1.60 8.66 2.76
N LEU A 428 2.02 7.45 2.35
CA LEU A 428 2.90 7.22 1.20
C LEU A 428 2.14 6.46 0.12
N ALA A 429 2.29 6.87 -1.14
CA ALA A 429 1.79 6.12 -2.28
C ALA A 429 2.80 6.14 -3.44
N ASP A 430 2.89 5.02 -4.16
CA ASP A 430 3.46 5.00 -5.52
C ASP A 430 2.55 5.82 -6.44
N CYS A 431 3.16 6.56 -7.37
CA CYS A 431 2.43 7.40 -8.31
C CYS A 431 3.07 7.39 -9.69
N SER A 432 2.26 7.72 -10.69
CA SER A 432 2.69 7.92 -12.07
C SER A 432 1.86 9.04 -12.70
N ARG A 433 2.30 9.53 -13.87
CA ARG A 433 1.56 10.58 -14.59
C ARG A 433 0.20 10.04 -15.02
N ASP A 434 -0.84 10.80 -14.71
CA ASP A 434 -2.19 10.47 -15.16
C ASP A 434 -2.33 10.68 -16.68
N ALA A 435 -3.07 9.81 -17.36
CA ALA A 435 -3.26 9.90 -18.81
C ALA A 435 -4.01 11.17 -19.26
N GLY A 436 -4.75 11.81 -18.36
CA GLY A 436 -5.44 13.08 -18.57
C GLY A 436 -4.63 14.31 -18.19
N ASP A 437 -3.36 14.18 -17.75
CA ASP A 437 -2.47 15.33 -17.53
C ASP A 437 -2.20 16.04 -18.86
N THR A 438 -2.39 17.36 -18.89
CA THR A 438 -2.06 18.20 -20.05
C THR A 438 -1.00 19.23 -19.66
N THR A 439 -0.24 19.71 -20.64
CA THR A 439 0.72 20.80 -20.42
C THR A 439 0.05 22.17 -20.29
N ASP A 440 -1.27 22.25 -20.53
CA ASP A 440 -2.03 23.49 -20.43
C ASP A 440 -2.25 23.89 -18.97
N ASP A 441 -2.37 22.93 -18.05
CA ASP A 441 -2.31 23.19 -16.61
C ASP A 441 -0.86 23.46 -16.18
N VAL A 442 -0.37 24.65 -16.51
CA VAL A 442 1.00 25.09 -16.19
C VAL A 442 1.27 25.12 -14.68
N GLY A 443 0.21 25.27 -13.87
CA GLY A 443 0.29 25.40 -12.42
C GLY A 443 0.33 24.07 -11.67
N GLY A 444 -0.10 22.96 -12.27
CA GLY A 444 -0.14 21.67 -11.59
C GLY A 444 0.03 20.47 -12.50
N MET A 445 0.23 19.30 -11.90
CA MET A 445 0.36 18.02 -12.60
C MET A 445 -0.67 17.02 -12.08
N LEU A 446 -1.34 16.32 -12.98
CA LEU A 446 -2.21 15.21 -12.61
C LEU A 446 -1.40 13.92 -12.44
N LEU A 447 -1.55 13.29 -11.27
CA LEU A 447 -0.96 12.00 -10.94
C LEU A 447 -2.05 10.98 -10.63
N VAL A 448 -1.76 9.73 -10.97
CA VAL A 448 -2.50 8.55 -10.51
C VAL A 448 -1.66 7.79 -9.48
N LEU A 449 -2.29 7.45 -8.37
CA LEU A 449 -1.73 6.66 -7.28
C LEU A 449 -1.96 5.17 -7.53
N GLY A 450 -0.96 4.34 -7.18
CA GLY A 450 -1.10 2.88 -7.20
C GLY A 450 -2.10 2.36 -6.18
N SER A 451 -2.28 3.08 -5.08
CA SER A 451 -3.28 2.80 -4.03
C SER A 451 -3.86 4.11 -3.50
N GLY A 452 -5.17 4.12 -3.23
CA GLY A 452 -5.83 5.29 -2.63
C GLY A 452 -5.36 5.56 -1.20
N LEU A 453 -5.29 6.83 -0.83
CA LEU A 453 -4.96 7.25 0.53
C LEU A 453 -6.14 7.01 1.48
N THR A 454 -5.87 6.74 2.75
CA THR A 454 -6.93 6.42 3.74
C THR A 454 -7.59 7.67 4.33
N GLY A 455 -6.84 8.77 4.47
CA GLY A 455 -7.37 10.04 4.96
C GLY A 455 -7.81 10.99 3.85
N THR A 456 -8.54 12.04 4.25
CA THR A 456 -8.91 13.15 3.37
C THR A 456 -7.74 14.13 3.24
N ALA A 457 -7.50 14.66 2.04
CA ALA A 457 -6.45 15.65 1.78
C ALA A 457 -7.06 16.93 1.15
N ALA A 458 -7.14 18.03 1.91
CA ALA A 458 -7.72 19.29 1.46
C ALA A 458 -6.62 20.37 1.33
N LYS A 459 -6.20 20.70 0.10
CA LYS A 459 -5.04 21.56 -0.16
C LYS A 459 -3.85 21.14 0.72
N ALA A 460 -3.57 19.84 0.70
CA ALA A 460 -2.71 19.17 1.67
C ALA A 460 -1.23 19.34 1.30
N PRO A 461 -0.33 19.61 2.26
CA PRO A 461 1.11 19.54 2.04
C PRO A 461 1.54 18.15 1.55
N ALA A 462 2.50 18.11 0.63
CA ALA A 462 3.05 16.90 0.07
C ALA A 462 4.54 17.08 -0.27
N THR A 463 5.24 15.97 -0.45
CA THR A 463 6.62 15.97 -0.94
C THR A 463 6.94 14.67 -1.66
N ALA A 464 7.80 14.75 -2.67
CA ALA A 464 8.38 13.58 -3.35
C ALA A 464 9.88 13.39 -3.02
N ASN A 465 10.44 14.20 -2.11
CA ASN A 465 11.79 14.02 -1.58
C ASN A 465 11.83 12.89 -0.55
N LEU A 466 11.72 11.67 -1.07
CA LEU A 466 11.60 10.44 -0.31
C LEU A 466 12.86 9.58 -0.47
N VAL A 467 13.42 9.15 0.65
CA VAL A 467 14.64 8.34 0.69
C VAL A 467 14.29 6.96 1.26
N PRO A 468 14.62 5.87 0.55
CA PRO A 468 14.40 4.52 1.05
C PRO A 468 15.42 4.21 2.15
N VAL A 469 14.94 3.65 3.25
CA VAL A 469 15.76 3.22 4.39
C VAL A 469 15.49 1.77 4.72
N ARG A 470 16.51 1.09 5.25
CA ARG A 470 16.43 -0.29 5.74
C ARG A 470 17.03 -0.40 7.13
N HIS A 471 16.45 -1.27 7.96
CA HIS A 471 16.85 -1.45 9.35
C HIS A 471 18.19 -2.16 9.47
N GLY A 472 18.95 -1.79 10.49
CA GLY A 472 20.29 -2.31 10.76
C GLY A 472 21.40 -1.44 10.19
N GLU A 473 22.62 -1.72 10.63
CA GLU A 473 23.84 -1.00 10.25
C GLU A 473 24.83 -1.93 9.56
N THR A 474 25.57 -1.38 8.60
CA THR A 474 26.64 -2.08 7.90
C THR A 474 27.91 -2.03 8.73
N ARG A 475 28.45 -3.21 9.06
CA ARG A 475 29.72 -3.38 9.76
C ARG A 475 30.78 -3.95 8.84
N ARG A 476 32.03 -3.54 9.06
CA ARG A 476 33.21 -4.02 8.35
C ARG A 476 34.33 -4.28 9.34
N GLY A 477 35.01 -5.40 9.22
CA GLY A 477 36.13 -5.71 10.09
C GLY A 477 36.78 -7.06 9.81
N PRO A 478 37.95 -7.30 10.43
CA PRO A 478 38.62 -8.60 10.38
C PRO A 478 37.84 -9.64 11.18
N LEU A 479 37.92 -10.89 10.76
CA LEU A 479 37.34 -12.06 11.42
C LEU A 479 38.44 -13.05 11.81
N THR A 480 38.39 -13.53 13.06
CA THR A 480 39.37 -14.49 13.58
C THR A 480 39.00 -15.91 13.19
N VAL A 481 39.85 -16.56 12.39
CA VAL A 481 39.65 -17.95 11.97
C VAL A 481 40.19 -18.92 13.03
N ALA A 482 39.38 -19.90 13.39
CA ALA A 482 39.73 -21.04 14.24
C ALA A 482 39.08 -22.32 13.67
N ASP A 483 39.81 -23.44 13.70
CA ASP A 483 39.32 -24.76 13.27
C ASP A 483 38.64 -24.79 11.88
N GLY A 484 39.18 -24.03 10.91
CA GLY A 484 38.67 -23.96 9.54
C GLY A 484 37.39 -23.13 9.36
N GLY A 485 37.01 -22.33 10.36
CA GLY A 485 35.87 -21.42 10.30
C GLY A 485 36.03 -20.15 11.13
N THR A 486 35.04 -19.27 11.08
CA THR A 486 34.98 -18.05 11.89
C THR A 486 33.55 -17.73 12.28
N VAL A 487 33.37 -16.97 13.36
CA VAL A 487 32.05 -16.50 13.81
C VAL A 487 31.88 -15.03 13.44
N VAL A 488 30.74 -14.70 12.84
CA VAL A 488 30.38 -13.32 12.51
C VAL A 488 29.73 -12.64 13.73
N PRO A 489 30.20 -11.46 14.17
CA PRO A 489 29.65 -10.78 15.35
C PRO A 489 28.21 -10.27 15.17
N GLY A 490 27.39 -10.49 16.21
CA GLY A 490 26.00 -10.02 16.31
C GLY A 490 25.00 -10.91 15.58
N PRO A 491 23.69 -10.66 15.73
CA PRO A 491 22.70 -11.26 14.83
C PRO A 491 22.87 -10.65 13.44
N VAL A 492 23.31 -11.47 12.48
CA VAL A 492 23.46 -11.04 11.09
C VAL A 492 22.09 -10.84 10.47
N THR A 493 21.95 -9.74 9.75
CA THR A 493 20.71 -9.36 9.08
C THR A 493 20.83 -9.63 7.59
N ALA A 494 19.88 -10.37 7.05
CA ALA A 494 19.69 -10.51 5.60
C ALA A 494 18.73 -9.43 5.08
N ASP A 495 18.79 -9.18 3.77
CA ASP A 495 17.80 -8.36 3.06
C ASP A 495 16.86 -9.27 2.26
N VAL A 496 15.65 -8.78 2.00
CA VAL A 496 14.66 -9.48 1.16
C VAL A 496 14.44 -8.63 -0.08
N ASP A 497 14.66 -9.21 -1.25
CA ASP A 497 14.44 -8.51 -2.50
C ASP A 497 12.93 -8.43 -2.85
N GLN A 498 12.62 -7.73 -3.94
CA GLN A 498 11.23 -7.57 -4.39
C GLN A 498 10.57 -8.90 -4.79
N SER A 499 11.35 -9.95 -5.09
CA SER A 499 10.85 -11.29 -5.37
C SER A 499 10.73 -12.15 -4.11
N GLY A 500 10.89 -11.57 -2.92
CA GLY A 500 10.81 -12.30 -1.65
C GLY A 500 11.99 -13.23 -1.41
N ARG A 501 13.04 -13.13 -2.22
CA ARG A 501 14.26 -13.92 -2.04
C ARG A 501 15.15 -13.26 -0.99
N VAL A 502 15.63 -14.09 -0.07
CA VAL A 502 16.62 -13.68 0.92
C VAL A 502 17.97 -13.51 0.25
N THR A 503 18.57 -12.34 0.45
CA THR A 503 19.94 -12.01 0.02
C THR A 503 20.80 -11.86 1.27
N ASP A 504 21.87 -12.66 1.36
CA ASP A 504 22.81 -12.53 2.47
C ASP A 504 23.54 -11.18 2.35
N SER A 505 23.67 -10.48 3.48
CA SER A 505 24.42 -9.24 3.57
C SER A 505 25.92 -9.49 3.78
N LEU A 506 26.30 -10.73 4.09
CA LEU A 506 27.68 -11.13 4.34
C LEU A 506 28.47 -11.21 3.03
N THR A 507 29.56 -10.46 2.96
CA THR A 507 30.61 -10.62 1.97
C THR A 507 31.93 -10.90 2.67
N VAL A 508 32.65 -11.92 2.21
CA VAL A 508 33.91 -12.38 2.82
C VAL A 508 35.05 -12.22 1.82
N ARG A 509 36.18 -11.70 2.29
CA ARG A 509 37.42 -11.64 1.54
C ARG A 509 38.57 -12.24 2.34
N VAL A 510 39.42 -13.03 1.70
CA VAL A 510 40.64 -13.59 2.31
C VAL A 510 41.85 -13.07 1.57
N GLY A 511 42.78 -12.40 2.27
CA GLY A 511 43.95 -11.78 1.64
C GLY A 511 43.59 -10.78 0.55
N GLY A 512 42.41 -10.15 0.64
CA GLY A 512 41.89 -9.23 -0.38
C GLY A 512 41.12 -9.88 -1.53
N VAL A 513 41.08 -11.21 -1.65
CA VAL A 513 40.32 -11.95 -2.68
C VAL A 513 38.89 -12.19 -2.22
N ALA A 514 37.89 -11.91 -3.07
CA ALA A 514 36.49 -12.19 -2.76
C ALA A 514 36.21 -13.70 -2.81
N PHE A 515 35.47 -14.21 -1.83
CA PHE A 515 35.04 -15.60 -1.81
C PHE A 515 33.53 -15.67 -2.09
N ASP A 516 33.11 -16.73 -2.78
CA ASP A 516 31.70 -16.96 -3.10
C ASP A 516 31.04 -17.87 -2.07
N GLU A 517 29.82 -17.54 -1.65
CA GLU A 517 29.05 -18.42 -0.78
C GLU A 517 28.46 -19.60 -1.57
N VAL A 518 28.60 -20.81 -1.04
CA VAL A 518 28.02 -22.04 -1.62
C VAL A 518 27.17 -22.82 -0.61
N ASP A 519 26.23 -23.61 -1.12
CA ASP A 519 25.35 -24.47 -0.32
C ASP A 519 26.09 -25.60 0.41
N SER A 520 27.18 -26.09 -0.17
CA SER A 520 28.01 -27.11 0.45
C SER A 520 29.44 -27.02 -0.06
N LEU A 521 30.38 -27.29 0.85
CA LEU A 521 31.80 -27.48 0.53
C LEU A 521 32.09 -28.90 0.00
N TYR A 522 31.12 -29.82 0.12
CA TYR A 522 31.28 -31.17 -0.42
C TYR A 522 31.47 -31.13 -1.94
N GLY A 523 32.47 -31.86 -2.43
CA GLY A 523 32.82 -31.89 -3.86
C GLY A 523 33.49 -30.62 -4.39
N ARG A 524 33.85 -29.66 -3.52
CA ARG A 524 34.63 -28.48 -3.88
C ARG A 524 36.12 -28.73 -3.64
N ASP A 525 36.97 -28.07 -4.43
CA ASP A 525 38.42 -28.12 -4.23
C ASP A 525 38.80 -27.49 -2.87
N PRO A 526 39.74 -28.08 -2.10
CA PRO A 526 40.15 -27.55 -0.78
C PRO A 526 40.68 -26.12 -0.79
N THR A 527 41.16 -25.64 -1.94
CA THR A 527 41.72 -24.29 -2.14
C THR A 527 40.77 -23.33 -2.86
N ALA A 528 39.58 -23.80 -3.26
CA ALA A 528 38.62 -22.96 -3.97
C ALA A 528 38.24 -21.73 -3.13
N PRO A 529 38.12 -20.53 -3.74
CA PRO A 529 37.74 -19.29 -3.05
C PRO A 529 36.24 -19.28 -2.74
N VAL A 530 35.79 -20.24 -1.94
CA VAL A 530 34.38 -20.42 -1.57
C VAL A 530 34.24 -20.61 -0.07
N PHE A 531 33.10 -20.20 0.47
CA PHE A 531 32.73 -20.43 1.86
C PHE A 531 31.29 -20.91 1.98
N THR A 532 30.92 -21.40 3.15
CA THR A 532 29.54 -21.75 3.47
C THR A 532 29.16 -21.21 4.83
N THR A 533 27.92 -20.77 5.00
CA THR A 533 27.40 -20.28 6.28
C THR A 533 26.56 -21.33 6.98
N ARG A 534 26.59 -21.33 8.32
CA ARG A 534 25.70 -22.11 9.18
C ARG A 534 25.35 -21.30 10.43
N LEU A 535 24.13 -21.45 10.93
CA LEU A 535 23.75 -20.93 12.24
C LEU A 535 24.15 -21.96 13.32
N ALA A 536 25.02 -21.57 14.25
CA ALA A 536 25.37 -22.38 15.41
C ALA A 536 24.18 -22.49 16.38
N ALA A 537 24.24 -23.47 17.30
CA ALA A 537 23.17 -23.75 18.28
C ALA A 537 22.77 -22.51 19.11
N ASP A 538 23.73 -21.62 19.41
CA ASP A 538 23.52 -20.36 20.12
C ASP A 538 22.97 -19.21 19.25
N GLY A 539 22.70 -19.47 17.96
CA GLY A 539 22.16 -18.50 17.01
C GLY A 539 23.20 -17.63 16.30
N ARG A 540 24.50 -17.83 16.56
CA ARG A 540 25.56 -17.09 15.86
C ARG A 540 25.78 -17.63 14.44
N LEU A 541 26.06 -16.74 13.50
CA LEU A 541 26.42 -17.11 12.14
C LEU A 541 27.89 -17.55 12.10
N VAL A 542 28.14 -18.78 11.63
CA VAL A 542 29.45 -19.39 11.49
C VAL A 542 29.75 -19.56 10.00
N VAL A 543 30.89 -19.03 9.58
CA VAL A 543 31.45 -19.21 8.24
C VAL A 543 32.43 -20.37 8.29
N ARG A 544 32.37 -21.28 7.31
CA ARG A 544 33.34 -22.36 7.14
C ARG A 544 33.97 -22.29 5.75
N PHE A 545 35.27 -22.58 5.70
CA PHE A 545 36.07 -22.57 4.48
C PHE A 545 36.49 -23.99 4.07
N GLY A 546 36.97 -24.13 2.83
CA GLY A 546 37.76 -25.31 2.44
C GLY A 546 39.03 -25.41 3.29
N ALA A 547 39.55 -26.63 3.46
CA ALA A 547 40.66 -26.91 4.38
C ALA A 547 41.90 -26.05 4.14
N ASP A 548 42.21 -25.73 2.88
CA ASP A 548 43.42 -25.01 2.46
C ASP A 548 43.11 -23.65 1.79
N ALA A 549 41.85 -23.21 1.86
CA ALA A 549 41.38 -22.02 1.16
C ALA A 549 41.79 -20.72 1.86
N VAL A 550 42.05 -20.75 3.17
CA VAL A 550 42.36 -19.55 3.94
C VAL A 550 43.86 -19.23 3.89
N ARG A 551 44.24 -18.25 3.05
CA ARG A 551 45.61 -17.75 2.95
C ARG A 551 45.66 -16.22 3.08
N GLY A 552 45.79 -15.73 4.31
CA GLY A 552 45.84 -14.30 4.63
C GLY A 552 44.77 -13.87 5.64
N GLU A 553 44.67 -12.57 5.88
CA GLU A 553 43.64 -12.00 6.76
C GLU A 553 42.24 -12.19 6.17
N VAL A 554 41.29 -12.63 7.02
CA VAL A 554 39.88 -12.71 6.64
C VAL A 554 39.20 -11.43 7.06
N THR A 555 38.60 -10.74 6.10
CA THR A 555 37.80 -9.53 6.30
C THR A 555 36.39 -9.77 5.83
N ALA A 556 35.41 -9.21 6.54
CA ALA A 556 34.02 -9.32 6.17
C ALA A 556 33.31 -7.97 6.22
N THR A 557 32.29 -7.83 5.36
CA THR A 557 31.24 -6.81 5.48
C THR A 557 29.93 -7.52 5.73
N TRP A 558 29.18 -7.12 6.75
CA TRP A 558 27.89 -7.73 7.10
C TRP A 558 26.97 -6.68 7.72
N ARG A 559 25.68 -6.98 7.81
CA ARG A 559 24.70 -6.12 8.51
C ARG A 559 24.35 -6.70 9.88
N VAL A 560 24.16 -5.81 10.85
CA VAL A 560 23.70 -6.15 12.20
C VAL A 560 22.41 -5.41 12.52
N GLY A 561 21.48 -6.11 13.18
CA GLY A 561 20.14 -5.61 13.52
C GLY A 561 19.06 -6.50 12.93
N GLY A 562 18.10 -5.89 12.23
CA GLY A 562 16.98 -6.59 11.62
C GLY A 562 15.97 -7.12 12.65
N GLY A 563 15.03 -7.91 12.15
CA GLY A 563 13.99 -8.51 12.97
C GLY A 563 12.77 -7.61 13.16
N LEU A 564 11.76 -8.14 13.84
CA LEU A 564 10.48 -7.46 14.05
C LEU A 564 10.62 -6.15 14.85
N VAL A 565 11.71 -5.99 15.59
CA VAL A 565 12.04 -4.73 16.30
C VAL A 565 12.22 -3.55 15.33
N GLY A 566 12.57 -3.82 14.07
CA GLY A 566 12.65 -2.84 13.01
C GLY A 566 11.30 -2.45 12.40
N GLU A 567 10.22 -3.21 12.66
CA GLU A 567 8.85 -2.87 12.24
C GLU A 567 8.22 -1.88 13.22
N LEU A 568 8.13 -0.62 12.80
CA LEU A 568 7.62 0.47 13.59
C LEU A 568 6.92 1.49 12.71
N ASP A 569 6.19 2.39 13.36
CA ASP A 569 5.68 3.58 12.69
C ASP A 569 6.89 4.43 12.28
N ALA A 570 7.09 4.61 10.97
CA ALA A 570 8.27 5.26 10.44
C ALA A 570 8.37 6.71 10.93
N THR A 571 7.26 7.35 11.33
CA THR A 571 7.29 8.70 11.92
C THR A 571 8.21 8.82 13.14
N ARG A 572 8.55 7.71 13.80
CA ARG A 572 9.56 7.67 14.89
C ARG A 572 10.99 7.81 14.38
N ILE A 573 11.26 7.57 13.10
CA ILE A 573 12.56 7.78 12.46
C ILE A 573 12.68 9.27 12.14
N ASP A 574 13.24 10.04 13.06
CA ASP A 574 13.30 11.50 12.99
C ASP A 574 14.72 12.06 13.15
N THR A 575 15.70 11.20 13.43
CA THR A 575 17.06 11.60 13.76
C THR A 575 18.04 11.19 12.67
N LEU A 576 18.73 12.16 12.08
CA LEU A 576 19.84 11.94 11.15
C LEU A 576 21.13 11.74 11.97
N LEU A 577 21.78 10.58 11.84
CA LEU A 577 23.04 10.32 12.53
C LEU A 577 24.20 10.88 11.70
N GLY A 578 24.54 12.14 11.99
CA GLY A 578 25.51 12.94 11.24
C GLY A 578 24.83 14.12 10.56
N SER A 579 25.38 14.57 9.43
CA SER A 579 24.80 15.67 8.65
C SER A 579 24.97 15.43 7.16
N VAL A 580 23.92 15.68 6.38
CA VAL A 580 23.98 15.75 4.93
C VAL A 580 23.78 17.21 4.55
N ARG A 581 24.76 17.80 3.84
CA ARG A 581 24.71 19.21 3.44
C ARG A 581 23.45 19.47 2.60
N GLY A 582 22.66 20.48 2.96
CA GLY A 582 21.41 20.80 2.26
C GLY A 582 20.16 20.10 2.80
N VAL A 583 20.30 19.14 3.72
CA VAL A 583 19.17 18.48 4.41
C VAL A 583 19.01 19.09 5.80
N ARG A 584 17.86 19.72 6.06
CA ARG A 584 17.55 20.37 7.34
C ARG A 584 16.92 19.42 8.35
N LYS A 585 16.00 18.59 7.89
CA LYS A 585 15.21 17.69 8.75
C LYS A 585 14.84 16.43 7.98
N ILE A 586 14.76 15.33 8.70
CA ILE A 586 14.15 14.09 8.22
C ILE A 586 12.91 13.75 9.06
N ALA A 587 11.99 12.99 8.50
CA ALA A 587 10.94 12.32 9.24
C ALA A 587 10.50 11.09 8.44
N GLY A 588 10.22 9.96 9.09
CA GLY A 588 9.66 8.82 8.38
C GLY A 588 8.20 9.03 7.96
N VAL A 589 7.80 8.25 6.97
CA VAL A 589 6.44 8.25 6.40
C VAL A 589 5.93 6.82 6.32
N GLY A 590 4.67 6.60 6.72
CA GLY A 590 4.06 5.29 6.75
C GLY A 590 4.67 4.36 7.81
N ARG A 591 4.75 3.07 7.49
CA ARG A 591 5.29 2.04 8.38
C ARG A 591 6.52 1.39 7.76
N THR A 592 7.45 0.96 8.60
CA THR A 592 8.50 0.03 8.16
C THR A 592 7.96 -1.40 8.17
N THR A 593 8.29 -2.19 7.15
CA THR A 593 7.67 -3.50 6.87
C THR A 593 8.68 -4.51 6.33
N GLY A 594 8.29 -5.78 6.24
CA GLY A 594 9.10 -6.85 5.62
C GLY A 594 10.16 -7.44 6.55
N ALA A 595 10.20 -7.03 7.81
CA ALA A 595 11.13 -7.58 8.79
C ALA A 595 10.64 -8.93 9.31
N ALA A 596 11.56 -9.80 9.65
CA ALA A 596 11.29 -11.10 10.24
C ALA A 596 12.39 -11.41 11.24
N ASP A 597 11.99 -11.93 12.41
CA ASP A 597 12.95 -12.55 13.31
C ASP A 597 13.44 -13.88 12.73
N GLN A 598 14.56 -14.35 13.28
CA GLN A 598 15.10 -15.66 12.95
C GLN A 598 14.06 -16.74 13.29
N GLU A 599 13.94 -17.76 12.45
CA GLU A 599 13.02 -18.88 12.68
C GLU A 599 13.17 -19.47 14.09
N ASP A 600 12.04 -19.63 14.77
CA ASP A 600 11.92 -20.41 16.00
C ASP A 600 11.73 -21.91 15.72
N SER A 601 11.60 -22.72 16.77
CA SER A 601 11.54 -24.18 16.66
C SER A 601 10.28 -24.69 15.97
N LEU A 602 9.19 -23.93 16.02
CA LEU A 602 7.94 -24.27 15.34
C LEU A 602 8.06 -23.95 13.85
N GLN A 603 8.54 -22.75 13.53
CA GLN A 603 8.77 -22.31 12.15
C GLN A 603 9.74 -23.23 11.43
N MET A 604 10.87 -23.55 12.08
CA MET A 604 11.89 -24.45 11.53
C MET A 604 11.30 -25.82 11.14
N ARG A 605 10.42 -26.40 11.96
CA ARG A 605 9.75 -27.68 11.64
C ARG A 605 8.84 -27.56 10.44
N ARG A 606 8.01 -26.53 10.42
CA ARG A 606 7.05 -26.29 9.33
C ARG A 606 7.80 -26.04 8.01
N ALA A 607 8.78 -25.13 8.02
CA ALA A 607 9.57 -24.76 6.85
C ALA A 607 10.44 -25.92 6.33
N ALA A 608 11.08 -26.70 7.20
CA ALA A 608 11.87 -27.85 6.78
C ALA A 608 11.01 -28.94 6.15
N ALA A 609 9.83 -29.25 6.72
CA ALA A 609 8.89 -30.20 6.15
C ALA A 609 8.35 -29.72 4.80
N ALA A 610 7.95 -28.45 4.73
CA ALA A 610 7.46 -27.79 3.54
C ALA A 610 8.46 -27.84 2.37
N ARG A 611 9.73 -27.52 2.66
CA ARG A 611 10.81 -27.56 1.66
C ARG A 611 10.99 -28.94 1.04
N VAL A 612 10.94 -30.00 1.85
CA VAL A 612 11.10 -31.39 1.38
C VAL A 612 9.91 -31.83 0.53
N ARG A 613 8.69 -31.39 0.85
CA ARG A 613 7.49 -31.71 0.07
C ARG A 613 7.46 -31.00 -1.28
N ALA A 614 7.74 -29.70 -1.29
CA ALA A 614 7.64 -28.89 -2.50
C ALA A 614 8.85 -29.01 -3.43
N LEU A 615 10.02 -29.44 -2.95
CA LEU A 615 11.26 -29.54 -3.75
C LEU A 615 11.58 -28.25 -4.54
N ASP A 616 11.30 -27.10 -3.93
CA ASP A 616 11.45 -25.74 -4.51
C ASP A 616 10.58 -25.46 -5.76
N ARG A 617 9.50 -26.22 -5.96
CA ARG A 617 8.54 -26.03 -7.07
C ARG A 617 7.09 -26.15 -6.61
N ALA A 618 6.24 -25.24 -7.06
CA ALA A 618 4.81 -25.27 -6.76
C ALA A 618 4.05 -26.05 -7.84
N VAL A 619 3.55 -27.25 -7.51
CA VAL A 619 2.74 -28.09 -8.42
C VAL A 619 1.34 -28.32 -7.85
N SER A 620 1.22 -28.46 -6.54
CA SER A 620 -0.03 -28.68 -5.80
C SER A 620 -0.44 -27.44 -4.99
N LEU A 621 -1.66 -27.46 -4.43
CA LEU A 621 -2.11 -26.42 -3.48
C LEU A 621 -1.24 -26.43 -2.22
N ASP A 622 -0.92 -27.61 -1.71
CA ASP A 622 -0.09 -27.75 -0.52
C ASP A 622 1.31 -27.20 -0.77
N ASP A 623 1.89 -27.41 -1.97
CA ASP A 623 3.20 -26.84 -2.33
C ASP A 623 3.19 -25.31 -2.29
N LEU A 624 2.09 -24.66 -2.72
CA LEU A 624 1.97 -23.20 -2.67
C LEU A 624 1.91 -22.70 -1.21
N ALA A 625 1.14 -23.40 -0.37
CA ALA A 625 1.06 -23.07 1.06
C ALA A 625 2.43 -23.27 1.74
N ASP A 626 3.08 -24.39 1.46
CA ASP A 626 4.38 -24.79 2.00
C ASP A 626 5.50 -23.84 1.54
N LEU A 627 5.55 -23.47 0.25
CA LEU A 627 6.55 -22.52 -0.26
C LEU A 627 6.36 -21.12 0.33
N ALA A 628 5.12 -20.68 0.53
CA ALA A 628 4.85 -19.38 1.15
C ALA A 628 5.39 -19.27 2.58
N LEU A 629 5.44 -20.37 3.33
CA LEU A 629 6.08 -20.43 4.66
C LEU A 629 7.60 -20.22 4.60
N GLY A 630 8.22 -20.41 3.43
CA GLY A 630 9.63 -20.13 3.19
C GLY A 630 9.97 -18.64 3.05
N VAL A 631 8.96 -17.78 2.84
CA VAL A 631 9.17 -16.32 2.82
C VAL A 631 9.36 -15.82 4.26
N PRO A 632 10.49 -15.16 4.59
CA PRO A 632 10.80 -14.79 5.97
C PRO A 632 9.72 -13.94 6.60
N GLY A 633 9.20 -14.36 7.75
CA GLY A 633 8.18 -13.65 8.52
C GLY A 633 6.74 -14.05 8.20
N THR A 634 6.52 -14.90 7.19
CA THR A 634 5.24 -15.58 7.01
C THR A 634 5.01 -16.53 8.19
N SER A 635 3.91 -16.36 8.90
CA SER A 635 3.55 -17.22 10.03
C SER A 635 2.73 -18.41 9.58
N HIS A 636 1.69 -18.15 8.79
CA HIS A 636 0.73 -19.15 8.33
C HIS A 636 0.45 -18.93 6.86
N SER A 637 0.13 -20.01 6.16
CA SER A 637 -0.26 -19.97 4.77
C SER A 637 -1.25 -21.07 4.47
N VAL A 638 -2.15 -20.81 3.53
CA VAL A 638 -3.12 -21.78 3.02
C VAL A 638 -3.41 -21.47 1.57
N ALA A 639 -3.53 -22.51 0.75
CA ALA A 639 -3.89 -22.37 -0.65
C ALA A 639 -5.18 -23.12 -0.95
N TRP A 640 -6.02 -22.56 -1.82
CA TRP A 640 -7.22 -23.24 -2.30
C TRP A 640 -7.63 -22.76 -3.68
N ARG A 641 -8.54 -23.51 -4.29
CA ARG A 641 -9.26 -23.12 -5.49
C ARG A 641 -10.71 -22.80 -5.13
N GLY A 642 -11.22 -21.67 -5.61
CA GLY A 642 -12.62 -21.29 -5.41
C GLY A 642 -12.79 -19.80 -5.11
N ALA A 643 -13.79 -19.48 -4.30
CA ALA A 643 -14.08 -18.12 -3.87
C ALA A 643 -12.94 -17.55 -3.00
N GLY A 644 -12.45 -16.37 -3.37
CA GLY A 644 -11.49 -15.61 -2.56
C GLY A 644 -12.17 -14.82 -1.43
N PRO A 645 -11.40 -14.29 -0.45
CA PRO A 645 -11.95 -13.36 0.52
C PRO A 645 -12.50 -12.11 -0.17
N VAL A 646 -13.51 -11.49 0.45
CA VAL A 646 -14.07 -10.22 -0.02
C VAL A 646 -12.96 -9.18 -0.11
N GLY A 647 -12.81 -8.53 -1.27
CA GLY A 647 -11.76 -7.56 -1.52
C GLY A 647 -10.44 -8.14 -2.05
N CYS A 648 -10.34 -9.44 -2.34
CA CYS A 648 -9.15 -9.96 -3.03
C CYS A 648 -9.05 -9.40 -4.48
N PRO A 649 -7.84 -9.04 -4.98
CA PRO A 649 -7.69 -8.29 -6.23
C PRO A 649 -8.27 -8.95 -7.49
N CYS A 650 -8.46 -10.27 -7.48
CA CYS A 650 -8.87 -11.03 -8.66
C CYS A 650 -10.38 -11.28 -8.78
N GLY A 651 -11.21 -10.58 -8.00
CA GLY A 651 -12.68 -10.66 -8.15
C GLY A 651 -13.30 -12.00 -7.70
N GLY A 652 -12.57 -12.80 -6.93
CA GLY A 652 -13.11 -13.93 -6.18
C GLY A 652 -13.24 -15.25 -6.92
N SER A 653 -12.56 -15.49 -8.05
CA SER A 653 -12.50 -16.83 -8.64
C SER A 653 -11.09 -17.15 -9.14
N GLY A 654 -10.54 -18.29 -8.71
CA GLY A 654 -9.19 -18.70 -9.10
C GLY A 654 -8.45 -19.50 -8.03
N LEU A 655 -7.15 -19.62 -8.25
CA LEU A 655 -6.19 -20.13 -7.28
C LEU A 655 -5.84 -18.99 -6.30
N HIS A 656 -5.96 -19.26 -5.01
CA HIS A 656 -5.69 -18.29 -3.96
C HIS A 656 -4.64 -18.83 -3.00
N VAL A 657 -3.77 -17.96 -2.53
CA VAL A 657 -2.89 -18.19 -1.37
C VAL A 657 -3.16 -17.06 -0.37
N ALA A 658 -3.62 -17.42 0.82
CA ALA A 658 -3.72 -16.48 1.94
C ALA A 658 -2.57 -16.71 2.90
N SER A 659 -1.95 -15.63 3.35
CA SER A 659 -0.88 -15.69 4.34
C SER A 659 -1.11 -14.73 5.51
N LEU A 660 -0.50 -15.06 6.64
CA LEU A 660 -0.37 -14.18 7.80
C LEU A 660 1.12 -13.94 8.10
N ARG A 661 1.41 -12.86 8.81
CA ARG A 661 2.75 -12.45 9.24
C ARG A 661 2.89 -12.56 10.75
N PHE A 662 4.09 -12.86 11.22
CA PHE A 662 4.43 -12.57 12.62
C PHE A 662 4.47 -11.06 12.85
N GLY A 663 4.07 -10.66 14.05
CA GLY A 663 4.17 -9.28 14.54
C GLY A 663 4.47 -9.27 16.03
N ASP A 664 4.70 -8.08 16.57
CA ASP A 664 4.86 -7.87 18.01
C ASP A 664 3.48 -7.53 18.63
N PRO A 665 2.90 -8.35 19.54
CA PRO A 665 3.38 -9.63 20.09
C PRO A 665 2.78 -10.90 19.44
N GLY A 666 2.02 -10.79 18.35
CA GLY A 666 1.19 -11.89 17.82
C GLY A 666 1.30 -12.15 16.32
N VAL A 667 0.14 -12.41 15.70
CA VAL A 667 0.00 -12.64 14.26
C VAL A 667 -0.82 -11.50 13.66
N ARG A 668 -0.42 -10.99 12.51
CA ARG A 668 -1.09 -9.89 11.81
C ARG A 668 -1.34 -10.22 10.34
N ALA A 669 -2.28 -9.49 9.73
CA ALA A 669 -2.43 -9.48 8.28
C ALA A 669 -1.16 -8.92 7.61
N PRO A 670 -0.73 -9.47 6.45
CA PRO A 670 0.34 -8.88 5.66
C PRO A 670 -0.06 -7.53 5.07
N LEU A 671 0.91 -6.65 4.89
CA LEU A 671 0.76 -5.36 4.23
C LEU A 671 0.92 -5.52 2.70
N PRO A 672 0.41 -4.57 1.88
CA PRO A 672 0.42 -4.72 0.42
C PRO A 672 1.80 -5.06 -0.18
N ALA A 673 2.86 -4.37 0.27
CA ALA A 673 4.22 -4.64 -0.20
C ALA A 673 4.71 -6.06 0.15
N GLU A 674 4.25 -6.63 1.27
CA GLU A 674 4.59 -7.98 1.70
C GLU A 674 3.85 -9.02 0.84
N LEU A 675 2.61 -8.74 0.44
CA LEU A 675 1.85 -9.57 -0.50
C LEU A 675 2.50 -9.56 -1.89
N THR A 676 2.99 -8.41 -2.36
CA THR A 676 3.75 -8.32 -3.63
C THR A 676 5.02 -9.15 -3.59
N SER A 677 5.78 -9.07 -2.48
CA SER A 677 7.00 -9.86 -2.27
C SER A 677 6.71 -11.36 -2.27
N LEU A 678 5.65 -11.79 -1.57
CA LEU A 678 5.19 -13.19 -1.57
C LEU A 678 4.75 -13.66 -2.97
N ALA A 679 4.03 -12.82 -3.72
CA ALA A 679 3.62 -13.14 -5.08
C ALA A 679 4.83 -13.37 -6.00
N GLY A 680 5.83 -12.48 -5.95
CA GLY A 680 7.08 -12.63 -6.70
C GLY A 680 7.85 -13.91 -6.35
N TYR A 681 7.85 -14.29 -5.06
CA TYR A 681 8.52 -15.52 -4.60
C TYR A 681 7.87 -16.78 -5.15
N LEU A 682 6.53 -16.81 -5.18
CA LEU A 682 5.75 -17.93 -5.69
C LEU A 682 5.79 -17.99 -7.22
N ASP A 683 5.72 -16.85 -7.91
CA ASP A 683 5.80 -16.78 -9.38
C ASP A 683 7.14 -17.30 -9.92
N ALA A 684 8.23 -17.14 -9.17
CA ALA A 684 9.53 -17.71 -9.52
C ALA A 684 9.58 -19.26 -9.47
N ARG A 685 8.58 -19.92 -8.89
CA ARG A 685 8.57 -21.36 -8.58
C ARG A 685 7.35 -22.12 -9.12
N ARG A 686 6.44 -21.44 -9.80
CA ARG A 686 5.17 -22.00 -10.28
C ARG A 686 5.00 -21.78 -11.78
N ASP A 687 3.99 -22.42 -12.36
CA ASP A 687 3.54 -22.10 -13.71
C ASP A 687 2.73 -20.78 -13.71
N THR A 688 3.33 -19.73 -14.28
CA THR A 688 2.71 -18.39 -14.34
C THR A 688 1.59 -18.28 -15.38
N SER A 689 1.34 -19.32 -16.19
CA SER A 689 0.17 -19.37 -17.08
C SER A 689 -1.15 -19.54 -16.31
N VAL A 690 -1.08 -20.06 -15.08
CA VAL A 690 -2.23 -20.19 -14.17
C VAL A 690 -2.27 -18.96 -13.27
N GLY A 691 -3.31 -18.13 -13.36
CA GLY A 691 -3.46 -16.96 -12.48
C GLY A 691 -3.50 -17.35 -10.98
N LEU A 692 -2.77 -16.60 -10.14
CA LEU A 692 -2.76 -16.73 -8.68
C LEU A 692 -3.11 -15.40 -8.03
N CYS A 693 -3.95 -15.46 -7.01
CA CYS A 693 -4.22 -14.33 -6.15
C CYS A 693 -3.56 -14.57 -4.79
N VAL A 694 -2.63 -13.69 -4.42
CA VAL A 694 -2.09 -13.65 -3.07
C VAL A 694 -2.93 -12.67 -2.25
N CYS A 695 -3.64 -13.16 -1.24
CA CYS A 695 -4.51 -12.35 -0.39
C CYS A 695 -3.98 -12.33 1.07
N ALA A 696 -4.40 -11.33 1.85
CA ALA A 696 -4.16 -11.32 3.29
C ALA A 696 -5.09 -12.31 4.00
N GLY A 697 -4.55 -13.11 4.93
CA GLY A 697 -5.34 -13.85 5.90
C GLY A 697 -5.94 -12.93 6.96
N VAL A 698 -6.93 -13.44 7.70
CA VAL A 698 -7.61 -12.70 8.76
C VAL A 698 -7.31 -13.32 10.12
N PRO A 699 -6.58 -12.63 11.03
CA PRO A 699 -6.43 -13.08 12.41
C PRO A 699 -7.65 -12.65 13.23
N SER A 700 -8.48 -13.61 13.64
CA SER A 700 -9.69 -13.38 14.43
C SER A 700 -9.45 -13.67 15.91
N ALA A 701 -9.52 -12.61 16.71
CA ALA A 701 -9.38 -12.61 18.15
C ALA A 701 -10.72 -12.99 18.81
N LEU A 702 -10.80 -14.20 19.36
CA LEU A 702 -11.97 -14.70 20.06
C LEU A 702 -11.92 -14.37 21.55
N THR A 703 -13.09 -14.09 22.11
CA THR A 703 -13.31 -13.97 23.55
C THR A 703 -14.09 -15.19 24.05
N ALA A 704 -13.55 -15.90 25.03
CA ALA A 704 -14.23 -17.02 25.68
C ALA A 704 -14.80 -16.59 27.04
N THR A 705 -16.09 -16.82 27.26
CA THR A 705 -16.74 -16.57 28.56
C THR A 705 -17.06 -17.90 29.22
N LEU A 706 -16.56 -18.11 30.43
CA LEU A 706 -16.72 -19.37 31.17
C LEU A 706 -17.23 -19.13 32.58
N THR A 707 -18.07 -20.04 33.06
CA THR A 707 -18.43 -20.18 34.48
C THR A 707 -17.79 -21.47 35.01
N VAL A 708 -16.91 -21.34 36.00
CA VAL A 708 -16.06 -22.46 36.47
C VAL A 708 -16.40 -22.84 37.91
N THR A 709 -16.60 -24.12 38.17
CA THR A 709 -16.74 -24.66 39.53
C THR A 709 -15.38 -25.05 40.07
N ALA A 710 -14.88 -24.31 41.06
CA ALA A 710 -13.62 -24.61 41.75
C ALA A 710 -13.80 -25.65 42.87
N ASP A 711 -12.76 -26.43 43.17
CA ASP A 711 -12.68 -27.30 44.33
C ASP A 711 -12.85 -26.46 45.62
N PRO A 712 -13.84 -26.75 46.49
CA PRO A 712 -14.05 -26.01 47.73
C PRO A 712 -12.83 -25.96 48.67
N ARG A 713 -11.85 -26.86 48.49
CA ARG A 713 -10.60 -26.90 49.27
C ARG A 713 -9.53 -25.93 48.77
N ARG A 714 -9.74 -25.27 47.63
CA ARG A 714 -8.81 -24.32 47.01
C ARG A 714 -9.40 -22.92 46.99
N ASP A 715 -8.55 -21.90 47.00
CA ASP A 715 -8.99 -20.52 46.80
C ASP A 715 -9.52 -20.31 45.38
N PRO A 716 -10.79 -19.91 45.19
CA PRO A 716 -11.38 -19.72 43.87
C PRO A 716 -10.71 -18.61 43.06
N VAL A 717 -10.12 -17.58 43.70
CA VAL A 717 -9.41 -16.52 42.98
C VAL A 717 -8.16 -17.07 42.30
N THR A 718 -7.37 -17.86 43.05
CA THR A 718 -6.19 -18.55 42.52
C THR A 718 -6.54 -19.51 41.37
N VAL A 719 -7.62 -20.29 41.51
CA VAL A 719 -8.06 -21.21 40.43
C VAL A 719 -8.47 -20.41 39.18
N ARG A 720 -9.22 -19.31 39.35
CA ARG A 720 -9.64 -18.45 38.25
C ARG A 720 -8.45 -17.83 37.52
N GLU A 721 -7.45 -17.32 38.24
CA GLU A 721 -6.22 -16.79 37.63
C GLU A 721 -5.44 -17.86 36.89
N ALA A 722 -5.35 -19.08 37.44
CA ALA A 722 -4.69 -20.20 36.78
C ALA A 722 -5.42 -20.64 35.49
N VAL A 723 -6.76 -20.65 35.49
CA VAL A 723 -7.56 -20.90 34.27
C VAL A 723 -7.35 -19.80 33.24
N GLY A 724 -7.34 -18.53 33.66
CA GLY A 724 -7.06 -17.41 32.78
C GLY A 724 -5.68 -17.51 32.14
N ALA A 725 -4.65 -17.81 32.94
CA ALA A 725 -3.29 -18.00 32.47
C ALA A 725 -3.16 -19.18 31.50
N ALA A 726 -3.85 -20.30 31.75
CA ALA A 726 -3.81 -21.48 30.88
C ALA A 726 -4.50 -21.22 29.52
N LEU A 727 -5.66 -20.54 29.53
CA LEU A 727 -6.40 -20.22 28.30
C LEU A 727 -5.72 -19.13 27.46
N LEU A 728 -4.96 -18.24 28.09
CA LEU A 728 -4.23 -17.14 27.44
C LEU A 728 -2.73 -17.44 27.28
N ASP A 729 -2.28 -18.68 27.53
CA ASP A 729 -0.88 -19.06 27.33
C ASP A 729 -0.47 -18.84 25.86
N PRO A 730 0.52 -17.98 25.56
CA PRO A 730 0.97 -17.72 24.20
C PRO A 730 1.53 -18.95 23.46
N ALA A 731 1.94 -19.98 24.20
CA ALA A 731 2.38 -21.27 23.66
C ALA A 731 1.27 -22.35 23.71
N GLY A 732 0.12 -22.03 24.29
CA GLY A 732 -1.01 -22.92 24.45
C GLY A 732 -1.77 -23.21 23.15
N PRO A 733 -2.57 -24.28 23.09
CA PRO A 733 -3.24 -24.74 21.86
C PRO A 733 -4.31 -23.80 21.31
N LEU A 734 -4.75 -22.82 22.11
CA LEU A 734 -5.72 -21.79 21.73
C LEU A 734 -5.06 -20.49 21.25
N ALA A 735 -3.73 -20.38 21.39
CA ALA A 735 -2.97 -19.23 20.94
C ALA A 735 -2.86 -19.20 19.41
N PRO A 736 -2.53 -18.04 18.81
CA PRO A 736 -2.41 -17.91 17.36
C PRO A 736 -1.34 -18.85 16.75
N ARG A 737 -0.14 -18.92 17.35
CA ARG A 737 1.04 -19.56 16.75
C ARG A 737 0.87 -21.06 16.44
N PRO A 738 0.39 -21.91 17.37
CA PRO A 738 0.27 -23.35 17.12
C PRO A 738 -0.94 -23.72 16.26
N ARG A 739 -1.88 -22.80 16.03
CA ARG A 739 -3.05 -23.04 15.20
C ARG A 739 -2.73 -22.82 13.72
N ASP A 740 -3.62 -23.32 12.87
CA ASP A 740 -3.56 -23.19 11.41
C ASP A 740 -4.80 -22.47 10.89
N LEU A 741 -4.69 -21.90 9.67
CA LEU A 741 -5.78 -21.24 8.98
C LEU A 741 -6.90 -22.24 8.63
N GLY A 742 -8.16 -21.80 8.75
CA GLY A 742 -9.33 -22.62 8.43
C GLY A 742 -9.68 -23.69 9.47
N VAL A 743 -8.97 -23.74 10.61
CA VAL A 743 -9.26 -24.69 11.69
C VAL A 743 -10.29 -24.08 12.66
N PRO A 744 -11.46 -24.71 12.85
CA PRO A 744 -12.48 -24.23 13.78
C PRO A 744 -12.01 -24.28 15.22
N VAL A 745 -12.63 -23.49 16.10
CA VAL A 745 -12.48 -23.61 17.55
C VAL A 745 -13.74 -24.25 18.10
N ASP A 746 -13.61 -25.49 18.55
CA ASP A 746 -14.72 -26.21 19.17
C ASP A 746 -14.72 -25.96 20.68
N ALA A 747 -15.89 -25.92 21.31
CA ALA A 747 -16.04 -25.72 22.75
C ALA A 747 -15.23 -26.75 23.56
N SER A 748 -15.08 -27.97 23.04
CA SER A 748 -14.23 -29.01 23.61
C SER A 748 -12.76 -28.61 23.72
N ASP A 749 -12.24 -27.81 22.79
CA ASP A 749 -10.85 -27.36 22.81
C ASP A 749 -10.61 -26.44 24.02
N VAL A 750 -11.55 -25.52 24.27
CA VAL A 750 -11.52 -24.61 25.41
C VAL A 750 -11.70 -25.36 26.72
N LEU A 751 -12.63 -26.31 26.76
CA LEU A 751 -12.88 -27.15 27.93
C LEU A 751 -11.67 -28.02 28.28
N ALA A 752 -10.98 -28.59 27.28
CA ALA A 752 -9.81 -29.43 27.51
C ALA A 752 -8.67 -28.66 28.19
N VAL A 753 -8.47 -27.39 27.84
CA VAL A 753 -7.48 -26.52 28.50
C VAL A 753 -7.93 -26.14 29.90
N ALA A 754 -9.18 -25.69 30.07
CA ALA A 754 -9.69 -25.25 31.36
C ALA A 754 -9.76 -26.38 32.40
N GLN A 755 -10.23 -27.57 32.00
CA GLN A 755 -10.37 -28.72 32.91
C GLN A 755 -9.04 -29.34 33.32
N ALA A 756 -7.96 -29.13 32.56
CA ALA A 756 -6.62 -29.59 32.94
C ALA A 756 -6.03 -28.80 34.12
N VAL A 757 -6.58 -27.62 34.44
CA VAL A 757 -6.09 -26.78 35.54
C VAL A 757 -6.45 -27.41 36.88
N THR A 758 -5.45 -27.58 37.73
CA THR A 758 -5.64 -28.23 39.02
C THR A 758 -6.56 -27.40 39.93
N GLY A 759 -7.67 -27.99 40.34
CA GLY A 759 -8.69 -27.32 41.17
C GLY A 759 -9.97 -26.96 40.44
N VAL A 760 -10.04 -27.19 39.13
CA VAL A 760 -11.30 -27.14 38.37
C VAL A 760 -12.06 -28.46 38.55
N VAL A 761 -13.28 -28.37 39.09
CA VAL A 761 -14.19 -29.53 39.24
C VAL A 761 -15.09 -29.67 38.01
N GLY A 762 -15.45 -28.55 37.37
CA GLY A 762 -16.23 -28.55 36.15
C GLY A 762 -16.42 -27.15 35.56
N VAL A 763 -16.94 -27.09 34.34
CA VAL A 763 -17.34 -25.86 33.65
C VAL A 763 -18.84 -25.91 33.42
N VAL A 764 -19.57 -24.93 33.94
CA VAL A 764 -21.05 -24.91 33.96
C VAL A 764 -21.61 -24.27 32.71
N ALA A 765 -20.94 -23.24 32.20
CA ALA A 765 -21.32 -22.53 30.99
C ALA A 765 -20.06 -22.11 30.23
N LEU A 766 -20.13 -22.16 28.90
CA LEU A 766 -19.09 -21.71 27.99
C LEU A 766 -19.75 -21.06 26.78
N SER A 767 -19.30 -19.87 26.41
CA SER A 767 -19.59 -19.26 25.11
C SER A 767 -18.32 -18.67 24.51
N VAL A 768 -18.24 -18.69 23.18
CA VAL A 768 -17.11 -18.14 22.42
C VAL A 768 -17.68 -17.20 21.37
N THR A 769 -17.10 -16.01 21.23
CA THR A 769 -17.51 -15.07 20.18
C THR A 769 -17.29 -15.66 18.78
N PRO A 770 -18.11 -15.33 17.78
CA PRO A 770 -17.88 -15.80 16.41
C PRO A 770 -16.63 -15.15 15.78
N GLY A 771 -16.09 -15.80 14.74
CA GLY A 771 -15.11 -15.23 13.84
C GLY A 771 -15.76 -14.40 12.72
N VAL A 772 -15.15 -14.40 11.54
CA VAL A 772 -15.65 -13.74 10.31
C VAL A 772 -17.03 -14.29 9.94
N ARG A 773 -17.24 -15.59 10.12
CA ARG A 773 -18.52 -16.26 9.90
C ARG A 773 -19.20 -16.60 11.22
N ALA A 774 -20.48 -16.26 11.34
CA ALA A 774 -21.30 -16.74 12.45
C ALA A 774 -21.55 -18.26 12.33
N PRO A 775 -21.61 -19.01 13.45
CA PRO A 775 -21.98 -20.41 13.43
C PRO A 775 -23.43 -20.59 12.97
N SER A 776 -23.67 -21.64 12.17
CA SER A 776 -25.04 -22.09 11.89
C SER A 776 -25.68 -22.69 13.15
N ALA A 777 -27.01 -22.87 13.16
CA ALA A 777 -27.71 -23.47 14.29
C ALA A 777 -27.18 -24.88 14.64
N ALA A 778 -26.81 -25.68 13.63
CA ALA A 778 -26.25 -27.01 13.84
C ALA A 778 -24.83 -26.96 14.43
N GLU A 779 -24.00 -26.02 13.97
CA GLU A 779 -22.65 -25.82 14.51
C GLU A 779 -22.69 -25.29 15.95
N ALA A 780 -23.57 -24.33 16.23
CA ALA A 780 -23.79 -23.83 17.58
C ALA A 780 -24.25 -24.94 18.54
N ALA A 781 -25.10 -25.87 18.07
CA ALA A 781 -25.58 -26.99 18.88
C ALA A 781 -24.47 -27.97 19.30
N ILE A 782 -23.40 -28.10 18.50
CA ILE A 782 -22.21 -28.90 18.84
C ILE A 782 -21.08 -28.06 19.45
N GLY A 783 -21.33 -26.78 19.73
CA GLY A 783 -20.32 -25.87 20.30
C GLY A 783 -19.19 -25.49 19.33
N ARG A 784 -19.42 -25.54 18.01
CA ARG A 784 -18.41 -25.24 17.00
C ARG A 784 -18.41 -23.77 16.62
N THR A 785 -17.23 -23.14 16.67
CA THR A 785 -16.96 -21.83 16.06
C THR A 785 -16.26 -22.08 14.71
N PRO A 786 -16.96 -21.92 13.57
CA PRO A 786 -16.38 -22.20 12.27
C PRO A 786 -15.36 -21.13 11.87
N ALA A 787 -14.33 -21.55 11.13
CA ALA A 787 -13.33 -20.67 10.53
C ALA A 787 -13.51 -20.63 9.00
N GLU A 788 -13.39 -19.45 8.40
CA GLU A 788 -13.16 -19.36 6.95
C GLU A 788 -11.76 -19.89 6.58
N ARG A 789 -11.57 -20.34 5.33
CA ARG A 789 -10.30 -20.95 4.89
C ARG A 789 -9.08 -20.05 5.14
N TYR A 790 -9.25 -18.75 4.98
CA TYR A 790 -8.22 -17.72 5.14
C TYR A 790 -8.21 -17.10 6.55
N GLU A 791 -8.94 -17.67 7.50
CA GLU A 791 -9.11 -17.14 8.85
C GLU A 791 -8.35 -17.96 9.89
N LEU A 792 -7.63 -17.28 10.78
CA LEU A 792 -7.00 -17.87 11.96
C LEU A 792 -7.83 -17.51 13.19
N LEU A 793 -8.51 -18.49 13.77
CA LEU A 793 -9.20 -18.33 15.04
C LEU A 793 -8.23 -18.55 16.20
N SER A 794 -8.22 -17.64 17.18
CA SER A 794 -7.43 -17.78 18.41
C SER A 794 -8.13 -17.14 19.60
N VAL A 795 -7.98 -17.70 20.80
CA VAL A 795 -8.54 -17.10 22.03
C VAL A 795 -7.53 -16.10 22.58
N THR A 796 -7.94 -14.84 22.69
CA THR A 796 -7.07 -13.73 23.13
C THR A 796 -7.61 -12.97 24.34
N ALA A 797 -8.87 -13.21 24.69
CA ALA A 797 -9.50 -12.67 25.88
C ALA A 797 -10.39 -13.74 26.53
N VAL A 798 -10.47 -13.69 27.86
CA VAL A 798 -11.35 -14.57 28.63
C VAL A 798 -12.10 -13.80 29.70
N HIS A 799 -13.37 -14.15 29.90
CA HIS A 799 -14.20 -13.68 31.00
C HIS A 799 -14.56 -14.88 31.88
N LEU A 800 -14.05 -14.89 33.11
CA LEU A 800 -14.24 -16.00 34.05
C LEU A 800 -15.14 -15.56 35.20
N GLN A 801 -16.21 -16.34 35.41
CA GLN A 801 -17.17 -16.20 36.50
C GLN A 801 -17.06 -17.36 37.48
#